data_AF-A0A852GC60-F1
#
_entry.id   AF-A0A852GC60-F1
#
_cell.length_a   1.000
_cell.length_b   1.000
_cell.length_c   1.000
_cell.angle_alpha   90.00
_cell.angle_beta   90.00
_cell.angle_gamma   90.00
#
_symmetry.space_group_name_H-M   'P 1'
#
loop_
_entity.id
_entity.type
_entity.pdbx_description
1 polymer ?
#
loop_
_entity_poly.entity_id
_entity_poly.type
_entity_poly.pdbx_seq_one_letter_code
_entity_poly.pdbx_strand_id
1 'polypeptide(L)'
;TKQQILCLALWPLFFSLRLLQQVGSNECGNNSYVINVMLMNYSDLPSNTDNLKLAVEKALKRVQNELQMAGTNVSVNATFHNFTSPFYVSKGCPTSTCEGVELIRDIYNTGQLGCVVIGPACTYATYQMVSVETILSMPLISVGSFGLSCDYKVFLTRLLTPARKLNGFFYYFWQESHLPFKTTTWESAYIYKRNDNSEACFWYMNALEAGITHFSETLKFKEILRTPEQLKKTVKNPSRKSNVIIMCGSPADLRKDLGTEEMEKDIVIILIDLFNNTYFRNNGSAHHMRNVLVLTLPPASRNYSSNAVTPEDAVLMEDDFFVGYFNAVLLFGHILKKCLSSQSPVSRPSFIDEFRSITFEGVLGPVTLDEFGDIDSTLSLLYTSQTENHFGTLLHFNTHNNKTHVMTSSPDFIWKNHKLPSDIPGTGPHVLTIAVFTLTGIVILVLIISLLILRKYRRDNERRRKKWSHIPPEEILPLETSETSHVSLKIDEDKRRDSTQRLRQGKYDKKVVILKDFKNSDGNFSEKQKIELNKLLQIDYYNLTKFYGTVKIDAMIFGVIEYCERGSLRDVLNDKISYPDGTFMDWEFKISVMYDIAKGMSYLHSSKTEVHGRLKSTNCVVDNRMVVKITDFGYNSILPPRKDLWTAPEHLRHADVSQKGDVYSYGIIAQEIILRKETFYTGHCRDSRGK
;
A
#
# COMPACT_ATOMS: atom_id res chain seq x y z
N THR A 1 -76.76 18.69 -17.90
CA THR A 1 -76.28 18.00 -16.67
C THR A 1 -74.79 18.23 -16.45
N LYS A 2 -74.39 19.49 -16.23
CA LYS A 2 -73.03 19.92 -15.86
C LYS A 2 -73.09 21.16 -14.95
N GLN A 3 -74.01 21.16 -13.99
CA GLN A 3 -74.23 22.31 -13.10
C GLN A 3 -74.54 21.92 -11.64
N GLN A 4 -74.31 20.65 -11.27
CA GLN A 4 -74.51 20.15 -9.90
C GLN A 4 -73.25 19.56 -9.25
N ILE A 5 -72.07 19.66 -9.89
CA ILE A 5 -70.81 19.13 -9.33
C ILE A 5 -69.89 20.24 -8.78
N LEU A 6 -70.25 21.52 -8.96
CA LEU A 6 -69.45 22.64 -8.45
C LEU A 6 -69.75 23.01 -6.98
N CYS A 7 -70.85 22.54 -6.39
CA CYS A 7 -71.22 22.85 -5.00
C CYS A 7 -70.62 21.90 -3.95
N LEU A 8 -70.00 20.78 -4.34
CA LEU A 8 -69.44 19.79 -3.41
C LEU A 8 -67.91 19.90 -3.22
N ALA A 9 -67.23 20.75 -4.00
CA ALA A 9 -65.78 20.95 -3.90
C ALA A 9 -65.36 22.21 -3.12
N LEU A 10 -66.31 23.07 -2.72
CA LEU A 10 -66.02 24.35 -2.04
C LEU A 10 -66.32 24.34 -0.52
N TRP A 11 -66.90 23.26 0.02
CA TRP A 11 -67.13 23.13 1.46
C TRP A 11 -65.89 22.86 2.33
N PRO A 12 -64.79 22.24 1.85
CA PRO A 12 -63.58 22.09 2.66
C PRO A 12 -62.84 23.43 2.87
N LEU A 13 -62.99 24.37 1.92
CA LEU A 13 -62.34 25.69 1.94
C LEU A 13 -63.05 26.70 2.87
N PHE A 14 -64.35 26.53 3.11
CA PHE A 14 -65.07 27.35 4.09
C PHE A 14 -64.96 26.83 5.53
N PHE A 15 -64.68 25.53 5.73
CA PHE A 15 -64.36 24.97 7.04
C PHE A 15 -62.93 25.29 7.48
N SER A 16 -61.97 25.42 6.55
CA SER A 16 -60.60 25.85 6.87
C SER A 16 -60.53 27.34 7.25
N LEU A 17 -61.38 28.21 6.70
CA LEU A 17 -61.41 29.63 7.08
C LEU A 17 -62.13 29.92 8.40
N ARG A 18 -63.09 29.07 8.83
CA ARG A 18 -63.77 29.24 10.13
C ARG A 18 -63.06 28.58 11.31
N LEU A 19 -62.18 27.60 11.09
CA LEU A 19 -61.31 27.08 12.15
C LEU A 19 -60.09 27.97 12.45
N LEU A 20 -59.71 28.85 11.51
CA LEU A 20 -58.64 29.85 11.71
C LEU A 20 -59.07 31.04 12.60
N GLN A 21 -60.32 31.09 13.05
CA GLN A 21 -60.87 32.24 13.79
C GLN A 21 -61.44 31.91 15.18
N GLN A 22 -61.22 30.71 15.71
CA GLN A 22 -61.63 30.35 17.07
C GLN A 22 -60.61 29.40 17.72
N VAL A 23 -59.53 29.97 18.27
CA VAL A 23 -59.06 29.82 19.67
C VAL A 23 -58.07 30.96 19.89
N GLY A 24 -58.58 32.19 20.01
CA GLY A 24 -57.80 33.34 20.47
C GLY A 24 -57.82 33.37 21.99
N SER A 25 -56.94 32.63 22.65
CA SER A 25 -56.62 32.87 24.05
C SER A 25 -55.46 33.87 24.13
N ASN A 26 -55.79 35.07 24.59
CA ASN A 26 -54.93 36.25 24.64
C ASN A 26 -53.93 36.20 25.81
N GLU A 27 -52.95 35.29 25.78
CA GLU A 27 -51.79 35.35 26.69
C GLU A 27 -50.59 36.09 26.08
N CYS A 28 -50.73 36.55 24.84
CA CYS A 28 -49.78 37.40 24.15
C CYS A 28 -50.51 38.62 23.55
N GLY A 29 -50.88 39.58 24.40
CA GLY A 29 -51.67 40.75 24.02
C GLY A 29 -52.41 41.37 25.20
N ASN A 30 -53.18 42.44 24.99
CA ASN A 30 -53.94 43.13 26.05
C ASN A 30 -53.11 43.51 27.29
N ASN A 31 -51.90 44.04 27.08
CA ASN A 31 -50.96 44.43 28.13
C ASN A 31 -50.49 43.27 29.04
N SER A 32 -50.72 42.01 28.67
CA SER A 32 -50.24 40.82 29.38
C SER A 32 -49.47 39.90 28.42
N TYR A 33 -48.23 39.57 28.78
CA TYR A 33 -47.32 38.77 27.97
C TYR A 33 -46.80 37.60 28.79
N VAL A 34 -47.18 36.38 28.42
CA VAL A 34 -46.80 35.15 29.12
C VAL A 34 -45.67 34.44 28.37
N ILE A 35 -44.68 33.96 29.11
CA ILE A 35 -43.60 33.08 28.65
C ILE A 35 -43.89 31.66 29.13
N ASN A 36 -43.82 30.67 28.26
CA ASN A 36 -43.85 29.27 28.72
C ASN A 36 -42.41 28.79 28.90
N VAL A 37 -42.07 28.31 30.09
CA VAL A 37 -40.72 27.84 30.42
C VAL A 37 -40.76 26.34 30.59
N MET A 38 -39.95 25.65 29.80
CA MET A 38 -39.78 24.21 29.86
C MET A 38 -38.55 23.87 30.69
N LEU A 39 -38.77 23.27 31.84
CA LEU A 39 -37.71 22.85 32.75
C LEU A 39 -37.48 21.35 32.62
N MET A 40 -36.21 20.97 32.50
CA MET A 40 -35.79 19.58 32.39
C MET A 40 -34.96 19.19 33.60
N ASN A 41 -35.28 18.04 34.19
CA ASN A 41 -34.52 17.46 35.29
C ASN A 41 -33.81 16.19 34.78
N TYR A 42 -32.51 16.29 34.49
CA TYR A 42 -31.67 15.14 34.17
C TYR A 42 -30.29 15.26 34.79
N SER A 43 -29.64 14.11 34.97
CA SER A 43 -28.41 13.93 35.76
C SER A 43 -27.23 14.79 35.35
N ASP A 44 -27.18 15.25 34.10
CA ASP A 44 -26.01 15.93 33.54
C ASP A 44 -26.17 17.46 33.48
N LEU A 45 -27.29 17.98 33.99
CA LEU A 45 -27.49 19.42 34.15
C LEU A 45 -26.82 19.89 35.45
N PRO A 46 -25.93 20.89 35.43
CA PRO A 46 -25.26 21.36 36.65
C PRO A 46 -26.23 21.96 37.69
N SER A 47 -27.33 22.56 37.22
CA SER A 47 -28.36 23.18 38.07
C SER A 47 -29.60 22.31 38.23
N ASN A 48 -30.09 22.23 39.46
CA ASN A 48 -31.44 21.73 39.74
C ASN A 48 -32.50 22.67 39.13
N THR A 49 -33.68 22.15 38.81
CA THR A 49 -34.81 22.90 38.24
C THR A 49 -35.21 24.11 39.06
N ASP A 50 -35.00 24.08 40.39
CA ASP A 50 -35.28 25.20 41.29
C ASP A 50 -34.38 26.42 41.00
N ASN A 51 -33.09 26.19 40.67
CA ASN A 51 -32.16 27.27 40.32
C ASN A 51 -32.55 27.89 38.97
N LEU A 52 -32.98 27.08 38.00
CA LEU A 52 -33.43 27.58 36.71
C LEU A 52 -34.72 28.39 36.82
N LYS A 53 -35.66 27.93 37.66
CA LYS A 53 -36.87 28.68 37.99
C LYS A 53 -36.53 30.03 38.63
N LEU A 54 -35.60 30.03 39.59
CA LEU A 54 -35.09 31.23 40.22
C LEU A 54 -34.43 32.19 39.20
N ALA A 55 -33.71 31.67 38.20
CA ALA A 55 -33.12 32.47 37.12
C ALA A 55 -34.19 33.26 36.35
N VAL A 56 -35.25 32.56 35.94
CA VAL A 56 -36.38 33.15 35.22
C VAL A 56 -37.10 34.19 36.09
N GLU A 57 -37.41 33.87 37.35
CA GLU A 57 -38.11 34.79 38.25
C GLU A 57 -37.32 36.08 38.49
N LYS A 58 -36.00 35.98 38.67
CA LYS A 58 -35.12 37.15 38.79
C LYS A 58 -35.07 37.96 37.50
N ALA A 59 -34.99 37.30 36.35
CA ALA A 59 -34.97 37.96 35.06
C ALA A 59 -36.30 38.67 34.75
N LEU A 60 -37.44 38.06 35.07
CA LEU A 60 -38.77 38.68 34.94
C LEU A 60 -38.88 39.95 35.77
N LYS A 61 -38.40 39.93 37.02
CA LYS A 61 -38.38 41.13 37.88
C LYS A 61 -37.56 42.26 37.25
N ARG A 62 -36.42 41.93 36.64
CA ARG A 62 -35.58 42.90 35.91
C ARG A 62 -36.30 43.47 34.68
N VAL A 63 -36.87 42.61 33.84
CA VAL A 63 -37.65 43.04 32.65
C VAL A 63 -38.83 43.92 33.06
N GLN A 64 -39.57 43.55 34.10
CA GLN A 64 -40.72 44.32 34.59
C GLN A 64 -40.29 45.72 35.06
N ASN A 65 -39.19 45.83 35.79
CA ASN A 65 -38.63 47.11 36.22
C ASN A 65 -38.18 47.96 35.01
N GLU A 66 -37.51 47.35 34.03
CA GLU A 66 -37.05 48.04 32.81
C GLU A 66 -38.21 48.57 31.97
N LEU A 67 -39.32 47.83 31.87
CA LEU A 67 -40.54 48.25 31.16
C LEU A 67 -41.28 49.35 31.91
N GLN A 68 -41.36 49.28 33.24
CA GLN A 68 -41.95 50.34 34.07
C GLN A 68 -41.16 51.65 33.97
N MET A 69 -39.82 51.58 34.02
CA MET A 69 -38.94 52.75 33.82
C MET A 69 -39.09 53.35 32.41
N ALA A 70 -39.42 52.53 31.42
CA ALA A 70 -39.72 52.99 30.06
C ALA A 70 -41.16 53.54 29.91
N GLY A 71 -41.92 53.70 30.99
CA GLY A 71 -43.29 54.24 30.98
C GLY A 71 -44.33 53.29 30.37
N THR A 72 -44.03 52.00 30.26
CA THR A 72 -44.88 51.02 29.60
C THR A 72 -45.63 50.18 30.64
N ASN A 73 -46.97 50.33 30.70
CA ASN A 73 -47.81 49.63 31.68
C ASN A 73 -48.27 48.26 31.15
N VAL A 74 -47.35 47.30 31.13
CA VAL A 74 -47.57 45.91 30.70
C VAL A 74 -47.07 44.93 31.74
N SER A 75 -47.67 43.73 31.81
CA SER A 75 -47.26 42.64 32.71
C SER A 75 -46.53 41.57 31.91
N VAL A 76 -45.37 41.13 32.40
CA VAL A 76 -44.65 39.96 31.84
C VAL A 76 -44.58 38.86 32.87
N ASN A 77 -45.22 37.71 32.58
CA ASN A 77 -45.31 36.56 33.48
C ASN A 77 -44.72 35.31 32.83
N ALA A 78 -44.42 34.27 33.63
CA ALA A 78 -44.03 32.96 33.12
C ALA A 78 -44.85 31.82 33.72
N THR A 79 -45.05 30.78 32.93
CA THR A 79 -45.59 29.47 33.36
C THR A 79 -44.48 28.43 33.26
N PHE A 80 -44.43 27.49 34.22
CA PHE A 80 -43.37 26.49 34.30
C PHE A 80 -43.93 25.11 34.02
N HIS A 81 -43.31 24.38 33.10
CA HIS A 81 -43.71 23.06 32.67
C HIS A 81 -42.54 22.10 32.78
N ASN A 82 -42.73 21.00 33.50
CA ASN A 82 -41.71 19.99 33.75
C ASN A 82 -41.94 18.77 32.86
N PHE A 83 -40.86 18.17 32.38
CA PHE A 83 -40.92 16.83 31.77
C PHE A 83 -41.11 15.79 32.88
N THR A 84 -42.07 14.89 32.71
CA THR A 84 -42.52 13.91 33.72
C THR A 84 -42.11 12.47 33.39
N SER A 85 -41.60 12.21 32.19
CA SER A 85 -41.27 10.85 31.75
C SER A 85 -40.11 10.23 32.56
N PRO A 86 -40.31 9.04 33.17
CA PRO A 86 -39.23 8.31 33.85
C PRO A 86 -38.12 7.84 32.89
N PHE A 87 -38.40 7.76 31.58
CA PHE A 87 -37.39 7.46 30.56
C PHE A 87 -36.36 8.58 30.41
N TYR A 88 -36.77 9.83 30.66
CA TYR A 88 -35.90 11.00 30.62
C TYR A 88 -34.98 11.05 31.84
N VAL A 89 -35.55 10.81 33.03
CA VAL A 89 -34.82 10.84 34.31
C VAL A 89 -33.78 9.71 34.42
N SER A 90 -33.98 8.57 33.76
CA SER A 90 -33.12 7.38 33.89
C SER A 90 -32.04 7.21 32.82
N LYS A 91 -32.18 7.86 31.65
CA LYS A 91 -31.25 7.69 30.50
C LYS A 91 -30.82 9.01 29.83
N GLY A 92 -31.22 10.16 30.37
CA GLY A 92 -30.92 11.49 29.83
C GLY A 92 -31.65 11.81 28.52
N CYS A 93 -31.19 12.86 27.84
CA CYS A 93 -31.70 13.35 26.56
C CYS A 93 -31.81 12.37 25.35
N PRO A 94 -31.01 11.30 25.23
CA PRO A 94 -31.01 10.42 24.05
C PRO A 94 -32.34 9.69 23.73
N THR A 95 -33.33 9.70 24.62
CA THR A 95 -34.53 8.84 24.51
C THR A 95 -35.84 9.60 24.34
N SER A 96 -35.85 10.95 24.37
CA SER A 96 -37.09 11.72 24.25
C SER A 96 -37.43 12.05 22.80
N THR A 97 -38.40 11.34 22.21
CA THR A 97 -38.84 11.60 20.83
C THR A 97 -40.17 12.35 20.73
N CYS A 98 -41.04 12.35 21.75
CA CYS A 98 -42.39 12.93 21.60
C CYS A 98 -42.93 13.76 22.79
N GLU A 99 -42.34 13.69 23.99
CA GLU A 99 -42.93 14.34 25.19
C GLU A 99 -43.01 15.88 25.07
N GLY A 100 -41.97 16.53 24.52
CA GLY A 100 -41.99 17.99 24.34
C GLY A 100 -43.07 18.46 23.36
N VAL A 101 -43.33 17.67 22.32
CA VAL A 101 -44.39 17.95 21.34
C VAL A 101 -45.77 17.79 21.96
N GLU A 102 -45.97 16.76 22.78
CA GLU A 102 -47.22 16.52 23.51
C GLU A 102 -47.50 17.64 24.50
N LEU A 103 -46.48 18.05 25.27
CA LEU A 103 -46.58 19.16 26.21
C LEU A 103 -46.95 20.48 25.51
N ILE A 104 -46.31 20.81 24.38
CA ILE A 104 -46.71 21.97 23.57
C ILE A 104 -48.17 21.86 23.13
N ARG A 105 -48.58 20.69 22.62
CA ARG A 105 -49.93 20.47 22.10
C ARG A 105 -50.98 20.64 23.20
N ASP A 106 -50.69 20.16 24.40
CA ASP A 106 -51.58 20.32 25.56
C ASP A 106 -51.68 21.79 25.99
N ILE A 107 -50.55 22.52 26.06
CA ILE A 107 -50.53 23.96 26.34
C ILE A 107 -51.33 24.73 25.28
N TYR A 108 -51.21 24.35 24.00
CA TYR A 108 -51.98 24.94 22.91
C TYR A 108 -53.48 24.65 23.02
N ASN A 109 -53.86 23.38 23.22
CA ASN A 109 -55.25 22.95 23.31
C ASN A 109 -55.97 23.52 24.54
N THR A 110 -55.24 23.75 25.64
CA THR A 110 -55.76 24.40 26.85
C THR A 110 -55.82 25.92 26.76
N GLY A 111 -55.29 26.51 25.68
CA GLY A 111 -55.26 27.95 25.48
C GLY A 111 -54.24 28.69 26.34
N GLN A 112 -53.24 28.00 26.92
CA GLN A 112 -52.21 28.58 27.79
C GLN A 112 -50.89 28.88 27.04
N LEU A 113 -50.94 28.88 25.70
CA LEU A 113 -49.77 29.15 24.89
C LEU A 113 -49.47 30.65 24.89
N GLY A 114 -48.36 31.01 25.52
CA GLY A 114 -47.82 32.36 25.62
C GLY A 114 -47.20 32.87 24.32
N CYS A 115 -46.36 33.90 24.46
CA CYS A 115 -45.68 34.57 23.35
C CYS A 115 -44.47 33.79 22.81
N VAL A 116 -43.73 33.15 23.70
CA VAL A 116 -42.47 32.47 23.41
C VAL A 116 -42.32 31.29 24.36
N VAL A 117 -41.66 30.24 23.88
CA VAL A 117 -41.24 29.11 24.71
C VAL A 117 -39.75 29.22 24.99
N ILE A 118 -39.36 29.08 26.25
CA ILE A 118 -37.95 29.03 26.69
C ILE A 118 -37.62 27.61 27.12
N GLY A 119 -36.49 27.09 26.64
CA GLY A 119 -36.10 25.69 26.78
C GLY A 119 -36.80 24.78 25.75
N PRO A 120 -36.56 23.46 25.77
CA PRO A 120 -35.61 22.76 26.61
C PRO A 120 -34.15 22.96 26.18
N ALA A 121 -33.21 22.56 27.04
CA ALA A 121 -31.78 22.48 26.69
C ALA A 121 -31.44 21.26 25.80
N CYS A 122 -32.34 20.28 25.76
CA CYS A 122 -32.16 18.99 25.10
C CYS A 122 -32.34 19.07 23.57
N THR A 123 -31.36 18.60 22.81
CA THR A 123 -31.40 18.71 21.34
C THR A 123 -32.51 17.86 20.71
N TYR A 124 -32.72 16.63 21.19
CA TYR A 124 -33.75 15.76 20.62
C TYR A 124 -35.16 16.30 20.82
N ALA A 125 -35.45 16.79 22.03
CA ALA A 125 -36.74 17.41 22.33
C ALA A 125 -36.97 18.66 21.49
N THR A 126 -35.97 19.57 21.44
CA THR A 126 -36.04 20.80 20.64
C THR A 126 -36.25 20.50 19.16
N TYR A 127 -35.49 19.56 18.58
CA TYR A 127 -35.63 19.23 17.16
C TYR A 127 -37.05 18.80 16.78
N GLN A 128 -37.71 18.04 17.65
CA GLN A 128 -39.09 17.58 17.44
C GLN A 128 -40.10 18.71 17.62
N MET A 129 -39.91 19.56 18.65
CA MET A 129 -40.73 20.76 18.86
C MET A 129 -40.68 21.68 17.64
N VAL A 130 -39.48 21.92 17.11
CA VAL A 130 -39.25 22.72 15.91
C VAL A 130 -39.90 22.15 14.66
N SER A 131 -40.10 20.83 14.61
CA SER A 131 -40.75 20.18 13.47
C SER A 131 -42.27 20.39 13.47
N VAL A 132 -42.89 20.61 14.64
CA VAL A 132 -44.35 20.83 14.80
C VAL A 132 -44.73 22.31 14.64
N GLU A 133 -43.74 23.20 14.66
CA GLU A 133 -43.91 24.66 14.60
C GLU A 133 -44.41 25.20 13.26
N THR A 134 -44.32 24.43 12.18
CA THR A 134 -44.97 24.79 10.88
C THR A 134 -46.48 25.00 11.03
N ILE A 135 -47.08 24.48 12.11
CA ILE A 135 -48.52 24.60 12.40
C ILE A 135 -48.81 25.69 13.44
N LEU A 136 -47.89 25.97 14.37
CA LEU A 136 -48.15 26.82 15.55
C LEU A 136 -47.49 28.21 15.51
N SER A 137 -46.55 28.47 14.58
CA SER A 137 -45.86 29.77 14.43
C SER A 137 -45.30 30.31 15.76
N MET A 138 -44.61 29.44 16.51
CA MET A 138 -44.18 29.67 17.88
C MET A 138 -42.68 29.94 17.93
N PRO A 139 -42.23 31.09 18.45
CA PRO A 139 -40.82 31.33 18.70
C PRO A 139 -40.32 30.47 19.87
N LEU A 140 -39.18 29.80 19.66
CA LEU A 140 -38.52 28.93 20.63
C LEU A 140 -37.12 29.44 20.95
N ILE A 141 -36.86 29.79 22.21
CA ILE A 141 -35.53 30.17 22.70
C ILE A 141 -34.97 29.00 23.53
N SER A 142 -34.10 28.20 22.92
CA SER A 142 -33.43 27.10 23.61
C SER A 142 -32.15 27.59 24.31
N VAL A 143 -31.98 27.17 25.56
CA VAL A 143 -30.76 27.37 26.35
C VAL A 143 -29.75 26.23 26.09
N GLY A 144 -29.84 25.55 24.94
CA GLY A 144 -28.99 24.41 24.59
C GLY A 144 -29.17 24.03 23.13
N SER A 145 -29.57 22.78 22.88
CA SER A 145 -29.81 22.27 21.52
C SER A 145 -28.57 22.33 20.63
N PHE A 146 -27.49 21.74 21.15
CA PHE A 146 -26.15 21.82 20.61
C PHE A 146 -25.98 21.11 19.26
N GLY A 147 -26.84 20.15 18.93
CA GLY A 147 -26.68 19.32 17.72
C GLY A 147 -26.96 20.04 16.40
N LEU A 148 -26.31 19.56 15.35
CA LEU A 148 -26.42 20.10 13.97
C LEU A 148 -27.83 20.01 13.39
N SER A 149 -28.68 19.11 13.89
CA SER A 149 -30.07 18.97 13.44
C SER A 149 -30.92 20.21 13.72
N CYS A 150 -30.50 21.03 14.68
CA CYS A 150 -31.14 22.28 15.07
C CYS A 150 -30.55 23.51 14.37
N ASP A 151 -29.58 23.34 13.47
CA ASP A 151 -29.00 24.46 12.74
C ASP A 151 -29.99 25.03 11.72
N TYR A 152 -29.92 26.36 11.50
CA TYR A 152 -30.69 27.09 10.49
C TYR A 152 -32.22 27.01 10.65
N LYS A 153 -32.71 26.67 11.83
CA LYS A 153 -34.13 26.60 12.11
C LYS A 153 -34.72 28.00 12.32
N VAL A 154 -35.72 28.34 11.51
CA VAL A 154 -36.31 29.70 11.46
C VAL A 154 -36.94 30.14 12.77
N PHE A 155 -37.51 29.21 13.54
CA PHE A 155 -38.22 29.53 14.78
C PHE A 155 -37.39 29.30 16.04
N LEU A 156 -36.13 28.85 15.89
CA LEU A 156 -35.26 28.50 17.00
C LEU A 156 -34.16 29.56 17.19
N THR A 157 -34.00 29.98 18.43
CA THR A 157 -32.89 30.80 18.92
C THR A 157 -32.12 30.00 19.96
N ARG A 158 -30.78 30.00 19.92
CA ARG A 158 -29.93 29.24 20.86
C ARG A 158 -29.00 30.16 21.63
N LEU A 159 -29.07 30.09 22.96
CA LEU A 159 -28.31 30.97 23.87
C LEU A 159 -27.07 30.32 24.50
N LEU A 160 -26.82 29.04 24.24
CA LEU A 160 -25.54 28.41 24.50
C LEU A 160 -24.87 28.00 23.19
N THR A 161 -23.54 27.98 23.20
CA THR A 161 -22.71 27.78 22.00
C THR A 161 -23.05 26.46 21.29
N PRO A 162 -23.64 26.46 20.09
CA PRO A 162 -23.97 25.23 19.39
C PRO A 162 -22.74 24.58 18.75
N ALA A 163 -22.84 23.29 18.40
CA ALA A 163 -21.73 22.54 17.80
C ALA A 163 -21.24 23.15 16.48
N ARG A 164 -22.11 23.85 15.73
CA ARG A 164 -21.74 24.59 14.52
C ARG A 164 -20.62 25.62 14.77
N LYS A 165 -20.73 26.41 15.84
CA LYS A 165 -19.75 27.46 16.21
C LYS A 165 -18.43 26.83 16.66
N LEU A 166 -18.51 25.75 17.44
CA LEU A 166 -17.35 24.95 17.85
C LEU A 166 -16.62 24.36 16.64
N ASN A 167 -17.35 23.79 15.69
CA ASN A 167 -16.77 23.21 14.49
C ASN A 167 -16.12 24.27 13.58
N GLY A 168 -16.68 25.49 13.57
CA GLY A 168 -16.05 26.66 12.98
C GLY A 168 -14.64 26.90 13.54
N PHE A 169 -14.49 26.91 14.87
CA PHE A 169 -13.17 27.04 15.50
C PHE A 169 -12.19 25.97 15.00
N PHE A 170 -12.57 24.70 15.02
CA PHE A 170 -11.69 23.61 14.59
C PHE A 170 -11.28 23.74 13.12
N TYR A 171 -12.20 24.12 12.25
CA TYR A 171 -11.92 24.38 10.83
C TYR A 171 -10.86 25.48 10.64
N TYR A 172 -11.08 26.67 11.21
CA TYR A 172 -10.13 27.79 11.05
C TYR A 172 -8.80 27.52 11.75
N PHE A 173 -8.81 26.89 12.93
CA PHE A 173 -7.58 26.56 13.66
C PHE A 173 -6.74 25.50 12.93
N TRP A 174 -7.35 24.53 12.25
CA TRP A 174 -6.62 23.54 11.45
C TRP A 174 -5.92 24.17 10.25
N GLN A 175 -6.61 25.07 9.55
CA GLN A 175 -6.13 25.75 8.33
C GLN A 175 -5.08 26.83 8.61
N GLU A 176 -5.06 27.39 9.83
CA GLU A 176 -4.11 28.44 10.16
C GLU A 176 -2.68 27.89 10.35
N SER A 177 -1.70 28.53 9.71
CA SER A 177 -0.28 28.15 9.76
C SER A 177 0.67 29.32 10.05
N HIS A 178 0.13 30.53 10.22
CA HIS A 178 0.90 31.76 10.49
C HIS A 178 0.87 32.16 11.97
N LEU A 179 0.39 31.31 12.87
CA LEU A 179 0.43 31.60 14.30
C LEU A 179 1.87 31.41 14.82
N PRO A 180 2.33 32.25 15.77
CA PRO A 180 3.69 32.17 16.32
C PRO A 180 4.09 30.77 16.83
N PHE A 181 3.12 30.04 17.38
CA PHE A 181 3.25 28.72 17.97
C PHE A 181 2.72 27.57 17.09
N LYS A 182 2.08 27.84 15.94
CA LYS A 182 1.57 26.80 15.02
C LYS A 182 1.99 27.14 13.60
N THR A 183 3.01 26.43 13.10
CA THR A 183 3.66 26.72 11.82
C THR A 183 3.22 25.84 10.66
N THR A 184 2.37 24.86 10.91
CA THR A 184 1.88 23.91 9.91
C THR A 184 0.37 23.86 9.96
N THR A 185 -0.26 23.69 8.80
CA THR A 185 -1.67 23.28 8.74
C THR A 185 -1.78 21.85 9.27
N TRP A 186 -2.95 21.51 9.80
CA TRP A 186 -3.25 20.15 10.20
C TRP A 186 -4.30 19.57 9.24
N GLU A 187 -4.22 18.27 8.97
CA GLU A 187 -5.10 17.57 8.03
C GLU A 187 -5.57 16.21 8.59
N SER A 188 -5.15 15.87 9.82
CA SER A 188 -5.45 14.60 10.47
C SER A 188 -5.84 14.78 11.93
N ALA A 189 -6.73 13.94 12.44
CA ALA A 189 -7.06 13.89 13.86
C ALA A 189 -7.66 12.52 14.28
N TYR A 190 -7.44 12.14 15.53
CA TYR A 190 -8.25 11.13 16.21
C TYR A 190 -9.38 11.82 17.00
N ILE A 191 -10.58 11.25 16.98
CA ILE A 191 -11.73 11.75 17.74
C ILE A 191 -12.06 10.71 18.81
N TYR A 192 -11.79 11.02 20.08
CA TYR A 192 -12.10 10.14 21.20
C TYR A 192 -13.47 10.44 21.79
N LYS A 193 -14.45 9.61 21.41
CA LYS A 193 -15.85 9.73 21.80
C LYS A 193 -16.18 8.72 22.90
N ARG A 194 -16.34 9.21 24.13
CA ARG A 194 -16.75 8.41 25.28
C ARG A 194 -18.22 7.97 25.14
N ASN A 195 -18.59 6.89 25.85
CA ASN A 195 -19.99 6.42 25.89
C ASN A 195 -20.84 7.20 26.90
N ASP A 196 -20.20 7.79 27.91
CA ASP A 196 -20.82 8.57 28.97
C ASP A 196 -20.36 10.02 28.84
N ASN A 197 -21.20 10.84 28.19
CA ASN A 197 -20.94 12.25 27.92
C ASN A 197 -22.15 13.07 28.34
N SER A 198 -21.89 14.27 28.85
CA SER A 198 -22.93 15.28 28.97
C SER A 198 -23.57 15.57 27.61
N GLU A 199 -24.82 16.05 27.61
CA GLU A 199 -25.57 16.42 26.40
C GLU A 199 -24.72 17.29 25.45
N ALA A 200 -24.06 18.33 25.97
CA ALA A 200 -23.20 19.20 25.16
C ALA A 200 -22.04 18.43 24.52
N CYS A 201 -21.29 17.65 25.31
CA CYS A 201 -20.18 16.86 24.79
C CYS A 201 -20.63 15.82 23.76
N PHE A 202 -21.76 15.15 23.98
CA PHE A 202 -22.31 14.20 23.03
C PHE A 202 -22.52 14.84 21.65
N TRP A 203 -23.11 16.02 21.60
CA TRP A 203 -23.38 16.72 20.34
C TRP A 203 -22.15 17.37 19.70
N TYR A 204 -21.23 17.92 20.50
CA TYR A 204 -19.95 18.41 20.00
C TYR A 204 -19.15 17.29 19.33
N MET A 205 -19.03 16.14 19.99
CA MET A 205 -18.31 15.00 19.43
C MET A 205 -19.02 14.40 18.22
N ASN A 206 -20.36 14.35 18.21
CA ASN A 206 -21.14 13.94 17.03
C ASN A 206 -20.92 14.88 15.84
N ALA A 207 -20.82 16.19 16.07
CA ALA A 207 -20.61 17.15 15.00
C ALA A 207 -19.21 17.02 14.36
N LEU A 208 -18.19 16.71 15.17
CA LEU A 208 -16.84 16.41 14.67
C LEU A 208 -16.79 15.06 13.92
N GLU A 209 -17.59 14.08 14.35
CA GLU A 209 -17.77 12.79 13.67
C GLU A 209 -18.54 12.92 12.35
N ALA A 210 -19.50 13.84 12.25
CA ALA A 210 -20.39 13.98 11.11
C ALA A 210 -19.66 14.44 9.84
N GLY A 211 -19.75 13.66 8.77
CA GLY A 211 -19.15 13.95 7.46
C GLY A 211 -19.84 15.05 6.64
N ILE A 212 -20.53 15.97 7.30
CA ILE A 212 -21.27 17.09 6.69
C ILE A 212 -20.76 18.45 7.17
N THR A 213 -19.76 18.45 8.06
CA THR A 213 -19.20 19.69 8.60
C THR A 213 -17.89 20.01 7.89
N HIS A 214 -17.64 21.30 7.63
CA HIS A 214 -16.43 21.74 6.92
C HIS A 214 -15.13 21.20 7.53
N PHE A 215 -15.02 21.19 8.86
CA PHE A 215 -13.92 20.57 9.57
C PHE A 215 -13.74 19.10 9.17
N SER A 216 -14.80 18.27 9.32
CA SER A 216 -14.72 16.85 9.01
C SER A 216 -14.43 16.56 7.54
N GLU A 217 -14.92 17.39 6.62
CA GLU A 217 -14.71 17.20 5.17
C GLU A 217 -13.27 17.52 4.75
N THR A 218 -12.61 18.46 5.44
CA THR A 218 -11.22 18.85 5.12
C THR A 218 -10.15 17.90 5.66
N LEU A 219 -10.49 17.02 6.61
CA LEU A 219 -9.53 16.06 7.16
C LEU A 219 -9.22 14.95 6.15
N LYS A 220 -7.94 14.77 5.81
CA LYS A 220 -7.44 13.62 5.04
C LYS A 220 -7.49 12.33 5.85
N PHE A 221 -7.36 12.43 7.17
CA PHE A 221 -7.47 11.30 8.08
C PHE A 221 -8.31 11.64 9.31
N LYS A 222 -9.30 10.81 9.59
CA LYS A 222 -10.15 10.88 10.77
C LYS A 222 -10.47 9.45 11.24
N GLU A 223 -10.17 9.15 12.49
CA GLU A 223 -10.51 7.87 13.11
C GLU A 223 -11.13 8.10 14.49
N ILE A 224 -12.16 7.30 14.81
CA ILE A 224 -12.98 7.46 16.00
C ILE A 224 -12.60 6.41 17.02
N LEU A 225 -12.16 6.86 18.18
CA LEU A 225 -11.83 6.02 19.32
C LEU A 225 -13.06 6.00 20.25
N ARG A 226 -13.58 4.82 20.56
CA ARG A 226 -14.81 4.61 21.35
C ARG A 226 -14.54 4.10 22.76
N THR A 227 -13.34 3.59 23.03
CA THR A 227 -12.99 3.02 24.34
C THR A 227 -11.68 3.59 24.91
N PRO A 228 -11.52 3.65 26.24
CA PRO A 228 -10.27 4.07 26.86
C PRO A 228 -9.06 3.22 26.42
N GLU A 229 -9.25 1.92 26.16
CA GLU A 229 -8.19 1.02 25.69
C GLU A 229 -7.69 1.42 24.30
N GLN A 230 -8.58 1.85 23.41
CA GLN A 230 -8.21 2.36 22.10
C GLN A 230 -7.43 3.68 22.22
N LEU A 231 -7.83 4.57 23.14
CA LEU A 231 -7.09 5.79 23.45
C LEU A 231 -5.68 5.47 23.93
N LYS A 232 -5.55 4.62 24.96
CA LYS A 232 -4.25 4.18 25.53
C LYS A 232 -3.35 3.53 24.48
N LYS A 233 -3.92 2.68 23.62
CA LYS A 233 -3.18 2.04 22.52
C LYS A 233 -2.68 3.08 21.51
N THR A 234 -3.48 4.10 21.22
CA THR A 234 -3.15 5.14 20.23
C THR A 234 -2.05 6.05 20.73
N VAL A 235 -2.11 6.51 21.99
CA VAL A 235 -1.07 7.38 22.57
C VAL A 235 0.28 6.69 22.73
N LYS A 236 0.31 5.35 22.80
CA LYS A 236 1.53 4.53 22.85
C LYS A 236 2.05 4.09 21.49
N ASN A 237 1.29 4.28 20.42
CA ASN A 237 1.64 3.72 19.11
C ASN A 237 2.62 4.66 18.38
N PRO A 238 3.88 4.25 18.14
CA PRO A 238 4.83 5.06 17.38
C PRO A 238 4.47 5.14 15.88
N SER A 239 3.63 4.22 15.40
CA SER A 239 3.10 4.16 14.03
C SER A 239 1.67 4.70 13.91
N ARG A 240 1.24 5.54 14.86
CA ARG A 240 -0.04 6.25 14.77
C ARG A 240 -0.11 7.07 13.47
N LYS A 241 -1.33 7.42 13.05
CA LYS A 241 -1.54 8.18 11.81
C LYS A 241 -1.68 9.68 12.05
N SER A 242 -1.97 10.08 13.28
CA SER A 242 -2.06 11.47 13.71
C SER A 242 -1.50 11.65 15.11
N ASN A 243 -0.92 12.83 15.37
CA ASN A 243 -0.47 13.32 16.66
C ASN A 243 -1.55 14.09 17.41
N VAL A 244 -2.68 14.38 16.78
CA VAL A 244 -3.75 15.20 17.36
C VAL A 244 -4.92 14.32 17.77
N ILE A 245 -5.36 14.47 19.02
CA ILE A 245 -6.53 13.77 19.56
C ILE A 245 -7.50 14.81 20.11
N ILE A 246 -8.76 14.75 19.70
CA ILE A 246 -9.82 15.63 20.21
C ILE A 246 -10.73 14.81 21.12
N MET A 247 -11.05 15.35 22.29
CA MET A 247 -12.03 14.77 23.21
C MET A 247 -12.83 15.84 23.93
N CYS A 248 -13.94 15.46 24.53
CA CYS A 248 -14.77 16.35 25.35
C CYS A 248 -14.95 15.77 26.75
N GLY A 249 -14.91 16.63 27.75
CA GLY A 249 -15.05 16.25 29.16
C GLY A 249 -14.17 17.10 30.07
N SER A 250 -14.01 16.66 31.32
CA SER A 250 -13.20 17.36 32.32
C SER A 250 -11.77 16.83 32.39
N PRO A 251 -10.83 17.52 33.08
CA PRO A 251 -9.49 17.01 33.35
C PRO A 251 -9.53 15.70 34.16
N ALA A 252 -10.55 15.52 35.00
CA ALA A 252 -10.75 14.28 35.76
C ALA A 252 -11.11 13.10 34.85
N ASP A 253 -11.90 13.33 33.80
CA ASP A 253 -12.26 12.32 32.80
C ASP A 253 -11.03 11.90 31.99
N LEU A 254 -10.22 12.87 31.56
CA LEU A 254 -8.96 12.61 30.87
C LEU A 254 -8.04 11.73 31.74
N ARG A 255 -7.88 12.08 33.02
CA ARG A 255 -7.08 11.28 33.97
C ARG A 255 -7.63 9.87 34.16
N LYS A 256 -8.95 9.71 34.23
CA LYS A 256 -9.60 8.40 34.35
C LYS A 256 -9.34 7.53 33.11
N ASP A 257 -9.47 8.12 31.93
CA ASP A 257 -9.42 7.39 30.66
C ASP A 257 -7.97 7.10 30.21
N LEU A 258 -7.02 8.00 30.46
CA LEU A 258 -5.58 7.76 30.20
C LEU A 258 -4.89 6.97 31.32
N GLY A 259 -5.27 7.18 32.59
CA GLY A 259 -4.61 6.58 33.74
C GLY A 259 -3.21 7.17 34.01
N THR A 260 -2.20 6.30 34.15
CA THR A 260 -0.80 6.67 34.42
C THR A 260 0.09 6.63 33.18
N GLU A 261 -0.51 6.59 31.99
CA GLU A 261 0.24 6.41 30.75
C GLU A 261 0.99 7.68 30.35
N GLU A 262 2.30 7.54 30.08
CA GLU A 262 3.11 8.64 29.56
C GLU A 262 2.87 8.80 28.06
N MET A 263 2.61 10.04 27.64
CA MET A 263 2.38 10.39 26.24
C MET A 263 3.71 10.76 25.56
N GLU A 264 3.86 10.38 24.29
CA GLU A 264 4.97 10.87 23.47
C GLU A 264 4.92 12.41 23.35
N LYS A 265 6.11 13.02 23.29
CA LYS A 265 6.28 14.48 23.37
C LYS A 265 5.72 15.26 22.19
N ASP A 266 5.31 14.59 21.11
CA ASP A 266 4.73 15.18 19.91
C ASP A 266 3.22 14.95 19.79
N ILE A 267 2.59 14.33 20.80
CA ILE A 267 1.12 14.21 20.86
C ILE A 267 0.53 15.48 21.49
N VAL A 268 -0.57 15.96 20.90
CA VAL A 268 -1.44 17.02 21.43
C VAL A 268 -2.84 16.45 21.67
N ILE A 269 -3.41 16.71 22.84
CA ILE A 269 -4.84 16.46 23.11
C ILE A 269 -5.55 17.80 23.16
N ILE A 270 -6.63 17.97 22.40
CA ILE A 270 -7.55 19.11 22.57
C ILE A 270 -8.75 18.62 23.38
N LEU A 271 -8.84 19.11 24.61
CA LEU A 271 -9.93 18.85 25.54
C LEU A 271 -11.00 19.95 25.40
N ILE A 272 -12.19 19.60 24.97
CA ILE A 272 -13.34 20.49 24.89
C ILE A 272 -14.05 20.47 26.24
N ASP A 273 -14.05 21.60 26.93
CA ASP A 273 -14.72 21.78 28.23
C ASP A 273 -15.28 23.20 28.32
N LEU A 274 -16.32 23.48 27.54
CA LEU A 274 -16.81 24.85 27.29
C LEU A 274 -17.37 25.55 28.53
N PHE A 275 -17.99 24.82 29.45
CA PHE A 275 -18.79 25.38 30.54
C PHE A 275 -18.11 25.22 31.91
N ASN A 276 -16.78 25.20 31.92
CA ASN A 276 -15.99 24.98 33.13
C ASN A 276 -15.07 26.18 33.41
N ASN A 277 -15.49 27.02 34.35
CA ASN A 277 -14.77 28.23 34.73
C ASN A 277 -13.58 27.99 35.69
N THR A 278 -13.33 26.74 36.10
CA THR A 278 -12.28 26.43 37.10
C THR A 278 -10.87 26.80 36.61
N TYR A 279 -10.61 26.71 35.30
CA TYR A 279 -9.32 27.03 34.67
C TYR A 279 -8.85 28.47 34.91
N PHE A 280 -9.80 29.41 35.03
CA PHE A 280 -9.51 30.83 35.21
C PHE A 280 -9.44 31.23 36.70
N ARG A 281 -10.08 30.45 37.59
CA ARG A 281 -10.10 30.71 39.05
C ARG A 281 -8.91 30.10 39.75
N ASN A 282 -8.69 28.83 39.47
CA ASN A 282 -7.57 28.06 39.95
C ASN A 282 -6.72 27.74 38.74
N ASN A 283 -5.78 28.64 38.48
CA ASN A 283 -4.81 28.50 37.42
C ASN A 283 -3.90 27.27 37.62
N GLY A 284 -3.90 26.61 38.79
CA GLY A 284 -3.20 25.35 39.03
C GLY A 284 -3.57 24.25 38.02
N SER A 285 -2.57 23.76 37.29
CA SER A 285 -2.71 22.66 36.33
C SER A 285 -1.97 21.41 36.83
N ALA A 286 -2.59 20.25 36.65
CA ALA A 286 -1.96 18.97 36.97
C ALA A 286 -0.89 18.59 35.92
N HIS A 287 0.10 17.79 36.32
CA HIS A 287 1.21 17.38 35.43
C HIS A 287 0.76 16.65 34.15
N HIS A 288 -0.32 15.86 34.22
CA HIS A 288 -0.85 15.13 33.08
C HIS A 288 -1.50 16.03 32.02
N MET A 289 -1.70 17.33 32.31
CA MET A 289 -2.26 18.30 31.37
C MET A 289 -1.20 18.96 30.46
N ARG A 290 0.09 18.65 30.65
CA ARG A 290 1.19 19.28 29.88
C ARG A 290 1.10 19.07 28.36
N ASN A 291 0.50 17.96 27.92
CA ASN A 291 0.26 17.66 26.51
C ASN A 291 -1.16 18.00 26.05
N VAL A 292 -1.90 18.80 26.84
CA VAL A 292 -3.32 19.07 26.63
C VAL A 292 -3.52 20.56 26.38
N LEU A 293 -4.29 20.88 25.36
CA LEU A 293 -4.87 22.18 25.12
C LEU A 293 -6.34 22.12 25.54
N VAL A 294 -6.80 23.09 26.33
CA VAL A 294 -8.19 23.12 26.80
C VAL A 294 -8.94 24.19 26.03
N LEU A 295 -10.00 23.80 25.33
CA LEU A 295 -10.90 24.70 24.65
C LEU A 295 -12.11 24.97 25.56
N THR A 296 -12.28 26.23 25.99
CA THR A 296 -13.31 26.62 26.95
C THR A 296 -13.89 28.01 26.63
N LEU A 297 -14.95 28.43 27.34
CA LEU A 297 -15.45 29.80 27.27
C LEU A 297 -14.76 30.66 28.35
N PRO A 298 -14.25 31.85 28.02
CA PRO A 298 -13.71 32.75 29.01
C PRO A 298 -14.84 33.28 29.92
N PRO A 299 -14.58 33.51 31.21
CA PRO A 299 -15.54 34.13 32.09
C PRO A 299 -15.83 35.55 31.61
N ALA A 300 -17.07 36.00 31.77
CA ALA A 300 -17.43 37.37 31.45
C ALA A 300 -16.59 38.38 32.26
N SER A 301 -16.23 39.49 31.62
CA SER A 301 -15.49 40.59 32.26
C SER A 301 -16.29 41.13 33.44
N ARG A 302 -15.73 41.03 34.66
CA ARG A 302 -16.34 41.48 35.93
C ARG A 302 -16.43 43.01 36.06
N ASN A 303 -16.58 43.76 34.97
CA ASN A 303 -16.93 45.18 35.03
C ASN A 303 -18.43 45.36 35.28
N TYR A 304 -18.97 44.62 36.24
CA TYR A 304 -20.34 44.80 36.68
C TYR A 304 -20.37 45.96 37.67
N SER A 305 -21.13 47.01 37.34
CA SER A 305 -21.39 48.10 38.28
C SER A 305 -22.05 47.52 39.52
N SER A 306 -21.30 47.53 40.62
CA SER A 306 -21.71 47.14 41.94
C SER A 306 -22.95 47.92 42.36
N ASN A 307 -24.12 47.31 42.22
CA ASN A 307 -25.32 47.62 43.01
C ASN A 307 -26.22 46.38 42.92
N ALA A 308 -26.18 45.53 43.96
CA ALA A 308 -27.06 44.39 44.22
C ALA A 308 -26.70 43.02 43.61
N VAL A 309 -25.58 42.41 44.02
CA VAL A 309 -25.38 40.95 43.90
C VAL A 309 -24.96 40.41 45.27
N THR A 310 -25.78 39.57 45.89
CA THR A 310 -25.41 38.82 47.11
C THR A 310 -24.34 37.77 46.76
N PRO A 311 -23.54 37.30 47.72
CA PRO A 311 -22.56 36.24 47.47
C PRO A 311 -23.18 34.96 46.88
N GLU A 312 -24.42 34.64 47.26
CA GLU A 312 -25.20 33.52 46.74
C GLU A 312 -25.52 33.68 45.25
N ASP A 313 -25.84 34.91 44.83
CA ASP A 313 -26.13 35.23 43.42
C ASP A 313 -24.87 35.11 42.57
N ALA A 314 -23.69 35.45 43.11
CA ALA A 314 -22.43 35.31 42.40
C ALA A 314 -22.08 33.84 42.07
N VAL A 315 -22.46 32.88 42.93
CA VAL A 315 -22.25 31.45 42.69
C VAL A 315 -23.20 30.92 41.62
N LEU A 316 -24.46 31.35 41.63
CA LEU A 316 -25.44 30.95 40.60
C LEU A 316 -25.08 31.46 39.20
N MET A 317 -24.47 32.64 39.11
CA MET A 317 -24.01 33.23 37.85
C MET A 317 -22.79 32.52 37.24
N GLU A 318 -22.24 31.50 37.91
CA GLU A 318 -21.19 30.64 37.35
C GLU A 318 -21.73 29.53 36.47
N ASP A 319 -23.01 29.22 36.60
CA ASP A 319 -23.67 28.19 35.79
C ASP A 319 -24.17 28.80 34.49
N ASP A 320 -23.58 28.37 33.38
CA ASP A 320 -23.94 28.83 32.04
C ASP A 320 -25.41 28.55 31.69
N PHE A 321 -26.02 27.48 32.22
CA PHE A 321 -27.45 27.22 32.02
C PHE A 321 -28.30 28.22 32.78
N PHE A 322 -27.95 28.54 34.04
CA PHE A 322 -28.62 29.60 34.81
C PHE A 322 -28.57 30.93 34.05
N VAL A 323 -27.38 31.31 33.60
CA VAL A 323 -27.13 32.53 32.80
C VAL A 323 -27.94 32.50 31.50
N GLY A 324 -28.00 31.35 30.82
CA GLY A 324 -28.73 31.20 29.57
C GLY A 324 -30.25 31.34 29.73
N TYR A 325 -30.87 30.77 30.78
CA TYR A 325 -32.30 30.97 31.07
C TYR A 325 -32.59 32.43 31.46
N PHE A 326 -31.70 33.04 32.25
CA PHE A 326 -31.80 34.47 32.59
C PHE A 326 -31.77 35.32 31.32
N ASN A 327 -30.79 35.08 30.44
CA ASN A 327 -30.63 35.81 29.19
C ASN A 327 -31.78 35.57 28.20
N ALA A 328 -32.42 34.40 28.21
CA ALA A 328 -33.60 34.11 27.39
C ALA A 328 -34.77 35.05 27.70
N VAL A 329 -35.01 35.29 29.00
CA VAL A 329 -36.05 36.22 29.45
C VAL A 329 -35.66 37.67 29.13
N LEU A 330 -34.38 38.03 29.31
CA LEU A 330 -33.89 39.37 28.94
C LEU A 330 -34.00 39.64 27.44
N LEU A 331 -33.70 38.66 26.59
CA LEU A 331 -33.88 38.76 25.13
C LEU A 331 -35.34 39.05 24.80
N PHE A 332 -36.27 38.26 25.36
CA PHE A 332 -37.70 38.50 25.18
C PHE A 332 -38.11 39.89 25.63
N GLY A 333 -37.68 40.33 26.82
CA GLY A 333 -37.96 41.66 27.36
C GLY A 333 -37.42 42.79 26.47
N HIS A 334 -36.20 42.62 25.95
CA HIS A 334 -35.57 43.58 25.03
C HIS A 334 -36.38 43.74 23.74
N ILE A 335 -36.78 42.64 23.10
CA ILE A 335 -37.62 42.70 21.90
C ILE A 335 -38.99 43.26 22.21
N LEU A 336 -39.63 42.84 23.31
CA LEU A 336 -40.93 43.36 23.70
C LEU A 336 -40.90 44.87 23.88
N LYS A 337 -39.89 45.39 24.57
CA LYS A 337 -39.65 46.84 24.72
C LYS A 337 -39.49 47.53 23.36
N LYS A 338 -38.73 46.94 22.43
CA LYS A 338 -38.52 47.45 21.07
C LYS A 338 -39.82 47.49 20.27
N CYS A 339 -40.62 46.43 20.30
CA CYS A 339 -41.92 46.38 19.62
C CYS A 339 -42.91 47.41 20.18
N LEU A 340 -42.99 47.54 21.51
CA LEU A 340 -43.88 48.50 22.18
C LEU A 340 -43.47 49.95 21.90
N SER A 341 -42.16 50.23 21.86
CA SER A 341 -41.64 51.57 21.55
C SER A 341 -41.86 51.99 20.09
N SER A 342 -41.85 51.02 19.18
CA SER A 342 -42.03 51.25 17.72
C SER A 342 -43.48 51.21 17.25
N GLN A 343 -44.45 50.95 18.14
CA GLN A 343 -45.86 50.69 17.80
C GLN A 343 -46.06 49.54 16.79
N SER A 344 -45.09 48.63 16.70
CA SER A 344 -45.21 47.45 15.85
C SER A 344 -46.21 46.46 16.45
N PRO A 345 -47.01 45.74 15.63
CA PRO A 345 -47.94 44.75 16.15
C PRO A 345 -47.19 43.64 16.88
N VAL A 346 -47.45 43.50 18.18
CA VAL A 346 -46.86 42.44 19.00
C VAL A 346 -47.63 41.15 18.72
N SER A 347 -47.01 40.25 17.96
CA SER A 347 -47.58 38.95 17.60
C SER A 347 -46.49 37.86 17.68
N ARG A 348 -46.88 36.59 17.77
CA ARG A 348 -45.90 35.49 17.79
C ARG A 348 -44.96 35.52 16.57
N PRO A 349 -45.45 35.71 15.33
CA PRO A 349 -44.57 35.76 14.16
C PRO A 349 -43.58 36.94 14.17
N SER A 350 -43.98 38.10 14.69
CA SER A 350 -43.12 39.30 14.68
C SER A 350 -41.87 39.16 15.57
N PHE A 351 -41.90 38.27 16.58
CA PHE A 351 -40.73 38.05 17.43
C PHE A 351 -39.60 37.29 16.73
N ILE A 352 -39.93 36.48 15.71
CA ILE A 352 -38.97 35.54 15.10
C ILE A 352 -37.86 36.27 14.36
N ASP A 353 -38.24 37.24 13.52
CA ASP A 353 -37.28 38.02 12.74
C ASP A 353 -36.45 38.93 13.65
N GLU A 354 -37.04 39.36 14.77
CA GLU A 354 -36.41 40.24 15.75
C GLU A 354 -35.38 39.52 16.65
N PHE A 355 -35.45 38.19 16.79
CA PHE A 355 -34.45 37.41 17.52
C PHE A 355 -33.18 37.12 16.71
N ARG A 356 -33.03 37.67 15.50
CA ARG A 356 -31.91 37.44 14.60
C ARG A 356 -31.04 38.69 14.48
N SER A 357 -29.73 38.51 14.32
CA SER A 357 -28.76 39.60 14.09
C SER A 357 -28.88 40.75 15.10
N ILE A 358 -29.03 40.40 16.38
CA ILE A 358 -29.30 41.36 17.45
C ILE A 358 -28.26 41.27 18.56
N THR A 359 -27.94 42.44 19.14
CA THR A 359 -27.20 42.54 20.39
C THR A 359 -28.10 43.11 21.48
N PHE A 360 -28.18 42.44 22.63
CA PHE A 360 -28.95 42.89 23.78
C PHE A 360 -28.12 42.83 25.07
N GLU A 361 -28.55 43.56 26.09
CA GLU A 361 -27.89 43.54 27.40
C GLU A 361 -28.28 42.28 28.20
N GLY A 362 -27.35 41.33 28.29
CA GLY A 362 -27.49 40.14 29.11
C GLY A 362 -27.13 40.37 30.58
N VAL A 363 -27.19 39.31 31.37
CA VAL A 363 -26.92 39.35 32.82
C VAL A 363 -25.43 39.46 33.15
N LEU A 364 -24.53 39.12 32.24
CA LEU A 364 -23.08 39.25 32.42
C LEU A 364 -22.44 40.25 31.45
N GLY A 365 -23.25 41.00 30.70
CA GLY A 365 -22.81 41.92 29.65
C GLY A 365 -23.56 41.71 28.32
N PRO A 366 -23.14 42.39 27.25
CA PRO A 366 -23.82 42.34 25.97
C PRO A 366 -23.70 40.95 25.33
N VAL A 367 -24.84 40.43 24.85
CA VAL A 367 -24.96 39.15 24.15
C VAL A 367 -25.37 39.44 22.71
N THR A 368 -24.65 38.84 21.75
CA THR A 368 -24.92 39.00 20.31
C THR A 368 -25.38 37.68 19.72
N LEU A 369 -26.41 37.73 18.88
CA LEU A 369 -26.95 36.62 18.12
C LEU A 369 -26.65 36.83 16.64
N ASP A 370 -26.31 35.76 15.94
CA ASP A 370 -26.07 35.80 14.50
C ASP A 370 -27.39 35.83 13.69
N GLU A 371 -27.26 35.86 12.35
CA GLU A 371 -28.39 35.83 11.42
C GLU A 371 -29.28 34.59 11.56
N PHE A 372 -28.77 33.52 12.18
CA PHE A 372 -29.49 32.28 12.40
C PHE A 372 -30.17 32.19 13.76
N GLY A 373 -29.94 33.17 14.66
CA GLY A 373 -30.46 33.16 16.03
C GLY A 373 -29.56 32.39 17.00
N ASP A 374 -28.30 32.11 16.64
CA ASP A 374 -27.34 31.46 17.52
C ASP A 374 -26.43 32.48 18.20
N ILE A 375 -26.10 32.23 19.46
CA ILE A 375 -25.14 33.05 20.21
C ILE A 375 -23.76 33.09 19.52
N ASP A 376 -23.23 34.31 19.41
CA ASP A 376 -21.84 34.56 19.07
C ASP A 376 -20.99 34.53 20.35
N SER A 377 -20.11 33.54 20.41
CA SER A 377 -19.21 33.29 21.53
C SER A 377 -17.77 33.62 21.18
N THR A 378 -16.96 33.93 22.20
CA THR A 378 -15.50 33.96 22.09
C THR A 378 -14.94 32.71 22.76
N LEU A 379 -14.36 31.80 21.99
CA LEU A 379 -13.74 30.58 22.51
C LEU A 379 -12.30 30.86 22.94
N SER A 380 -11.85 30.26 24.03
CA SER A 380 -10.48 30.40 24.54
C SER A 380 -9.76 29.07 24.48
N LEU A 381 -8.57 29.05 23.89
CA LEU A 381 -7.68 27.89 23.90
C LEU A 381 -6.60 28.12 24.94
N LEU A 382 -6.56 27.26 25.95
CA LEU A 382 -5.63 27.31 27.07
C LEU A 382 -4.54 26.25 26.91
N TYR A 383 -3.37 26.50 27.48
CA TYR A 383 -2.27 25.56 27.57
C TYR A 383 -1.71 25.51 29.00
N THR A 384 -1.03 24.43 29.36
CA THR A 384 -0.32 24.33 30.64
C THR A 384 1.12 24.83 30.50
N SER A 385 1.49 25.84 31.28
CA SER A 385 2.87 26.33 31.40
C SER A 385 3.78 25.27 32.03
N GLN A 386 4.97 25.06 31.45
CA GLN A 386 5.95 24.09 31.93
C GLN A 386 6.64 24.56 33.21
N THR A 387 6.95 25.86 33.30
CA THR A 387 7.64 26.50 34.44
C THR A 387 6.72 26.66 35.64
N GLU A 388 5.52 27.19 35.43
CA GLU A 388 4.61 27.56 36.53
C GLU A 388 3.58 26.47 36.86
N ASN A 389 3.41 25.46 35.99
CA ASN A 389 2.30 24.51 36.04
C ASN A 389 0.93 25.21 36.16
N HIS A 390 0.78 26.36 35.49
CA HIS A 390 -0.47 27.12 35.45
C HIS A 390 -1.11 27.10 34.06
N PHE A 391 -2.44 27.24 34.00
CA PHE A 391 -3.15 27.45 32.74
C PHE A 391 -2.90 28.87 32.21
N GLY A 392 -2.30 28.96 31.03
CA GLY A 392 -2.13 30.19 30.26
C GLY A 392 -3.12 30.24 29.09
N THR A 393 -3.55 31.44 28.71
CA THR A 393 -4.40 31.61 27.52
C THR A 393 -3.52 31.74 26.27
N LEU A 394 -3.69 30.83 25.32
CA LEU A 394 -2.92 30.82 24.07
C LEU A 394 -3.52 31.80 23.06
N LEU A 395 -4.82 31.70 22.84
CA LEU A 395 -5.58 32.52 21.90
C LEU A 395 -7.06 32.61 22.29
N HIS A 396 -7.74 33.59 21.71
CA HIS A 396 -9.18 33.69 21.65
C HIS A 396 -9.66 33.55 20.21
N PHE A 397 -10.79 32.90 19.98
CA PHE A 397 -11.43 32.77 18.68
C PHE A 397 -12.83 33.37 18.75
N ASN A 398 -13.05 34.44 17.98
CA ASN A 398 -14.34 35.10 17.90
C ASN A 398 -15.21 34.44 16.82
N THR A 399 -16.33 33.85 17.22
CA THR A 399 -17.21 33.10 16.32
C THR A 399 -18.14 33.98 15.47
N HIS A 400 -18.24 35.28 15.76
CA HIS A 400 -19.00 36.25 14.96
C HIS A 400 -18.31 36.52 13.61
N ASN A 401 -17.01 36.79 13.66
CA ASN A 401 -16.21 37.15 12.48
C ASN A 401 -15.19 36.08 12.08
N ASN A 402 -15.20 34.93 12.77
CA ASN A 402 -14.29 33.80 12.58
C ASN A 402 -12.81 34.19 12.64
N LYS A 403 -12.43 35.12 13.53
CA LYS A 403 -11.04 35.57 13.70
C LYS A 403 -10.41 35.04 14.98
N THR A 404 -9.15 34.63 14.84
CA THR A 404 -8.27 34.26 15.95
C THR A 404 -7.49 35.48 16.42
N HIS A 405 -7.54 35.76 17.73
CA HIS A 405 -6.72 36.75 18.41
C HIS A 405 -5.68 36.02 19.29
N VAL A 406 -4.40 36.21 18.99
CA VAL A 406 -3.31 35.60 19.76
C VAL A 406 -3.13 36.34 21.08
N MET A 407 -3.14 35.60 22.18
CA MET A 407 -2.89 36.16 23.53
C MET A 407 -1.44 35.94 23.95
N THR A 408 -0.87 34.78 23.61
CA THR A 408 0.52 34.44 23.94
C THR A 408 1.30 34.10 22.68
N SER A 409 2.28 34.94 22.33
CA SER A 409 3.11 34.77 21.13
C SER A 409 4.27 33.78 21.34
N SER A 410 4.72 33.60 22.58
CA SER A 410 5.85 32.73 22.94
C SER A 410 5.48 31.86 24.16
N PRO A 411 4.62 30.84 23.96
CA PRO A 411 4.10 30.01 25.06
C PRO A 411 5.14 29.04 25.61
N ASP A 412 5.30 28.95 26.92
CA ASP A 412 6.22 28.01 27.58
C ASP A 412 5.56 26.62 27.79
N PHE A 413 5.17 25.94 26.71
CA PHE A 413 4.68 24.55 26.80
C PHE A 413 5.76 23.51 26.43
N ILE A 414 5.46 22.24 26.66
CA ILE A 414 6.41 21.10 26.60
C ILE A 414 6.94 20.75 25.19
N TRP A 415 6.22 21.11 24.12
CA TRP A 415 6.56 20.71 22.76
C TRP A 415 7.83 21.39 22.23
N LYS A 416 8.48 20.74 21.25
CA LYS A 416 9.78 21.18 20.72
C LYS A 416 9.73 22.62 20.21
N ASN A 417 10.72 23.42 20.60
CA ASN A 417 10.86 24.83 20.26
C ASN A 417 9.68 25.70 20.72
N HIS A 418 8.91 25.27 21.72
CA HIS A 418 7.72 25.98 22.17
C HIS A 418 6.70 26.20 21.02
N LYS A 419 6.64 25.23 20.10
CA LYS A 419 5.66 25.17 19.00
C LYS A 419 4.82 23.89 19.04
N LEU A 420 3.57 23.98 18.62
CA LEU A 420 2.67 22.84 18.49
C LEU A 420 3.27 21.83 17.50
N PRO A 421 3.12 20.52 17.78
CA PRO A 421 3.63 19.48 16.91
C PRO A 421 2.90 19.46 15.56
N SER A 422 3.54 18.87 14.55
CA SER A 422 2.84 18.46 13.32
C SER A 422 1.79 17.41 13.65
N ASP A 423 0.63 17.47 12.98
CA ASP A 423 -0.41 16.45 13.12
C ASP A 423 0.00 15.12 12.50
N ILE A 424 0.87 15.12 11.50
CA ILE A 424 1.48 13.90 10.98
C ILE A 424 2.65 13.54 11.89
N PRO A 425 2.69 12.31 12.46
CA PRO A 425 3.80 11.85 13.27
C PRO A 425 5.08 11.84 12.43
N GLY A 426 6.17 12.30 13.03
CA GLY A 426 7.46 12.32 12.37
C GLY A 426 7.85 10.89 12.00
N THR A 427 7.77 10.56 10.71
CA THR A 427 8.39 9.33 10.22
C THR A 427 9.86 9.40 10.62
N GLY A 428 10.34 8.37 11.34
CA GLY A 428 11.76 8.21 11.62
C GLY A 428 12.61 8.44 10.36
N PRO A 429 13.91 8.73 10.51
CA PRO A 429 14.69 9.40 9.48
C PRO A 429 14.50 8.79 8.09
N HIS A 430 13.94 9.57 7.16
CA HIS A 430 13.84 9.25 5.72
C HIS A 430 15.18 8.80 5.11
N VAL A 431 16.29 9.02 5.82
CA VAL A 431 17.62 8.48 5.54
C VAL A 431 17.59 6.96 5.36
N LEU A 432 16.80 6.21 6.14
CA LEU A 432 16.71 4.75 6.02
C LEU A 432 15.98 4.31 4.75
N THR A 433 14.91 5.00 4.37
CA THR A 433 14.19 4.73 3.11
C THR A 433 15.04 5.11 1.91
N ILE A 434 15.70 6.28 1.94
CA ILE A 434 16.64 6.70 0.90
C ILE A 434 17.82 5.71 0.81
N ALA A 435 18.37 5.26 1.93
CA ALA A 435 19.45 4.26 1.95
C ALA A 435 19.02 2.94 1.30
N VAL A 436 17.81 2.44 1.59
CA VAL A 436 17.28 1.22 0.96
C VAL A 436 17.08 1.38 -0.54
N PHE A 437 16.55 2.52 -1.01
CA PHE A 437 16.39 2.79 -2.44
C PHE A 437 17.73 2.95 -3.17
N THR A 438 18.73 3.58 -2.53
CA THR A 438 20.09 3.68 -3.11
C THR A 438 20.79 2.33 -3.16
N LEU A 439 20.67 1.51 -2.10
CA LEU A 439 21.29 0.19 -2.03
C LEU A 439 20.68 -0.78 -3.07
N THR A 440 19.34 -0.76 -3.21
CA THR A 440 18.65 -1.55 -4.23
C THR A 440 19.03 -1.11 -5.64
N GLY A 441 19.15 0.21 -5.90
CA GLY A 441 19.66 0.74 -7.17
C GLY A 441 21.07 0.26 -7.50
N ILE A 442 21.98 0.25 -6.52
CA ILE A 442 23.37 -0.24 -6.69
C ILE A 442 23.38 -1.74 -6.98
N VAL A 443 22.59 -2.55 -6.27
CA VAL A 443 22.51 -4.00 -6.49
C VAL A 443 21.98 -4.32 -7.89
N ILE A 444 20.96 -3.60 -8.36
CA ILE A 444 20.41 -3.77 -9.72
C ILE A 444 21.46 -3.41 -10.78
N LEU A 445 22.20 -2.31 -10.58
CA LEU A 445 23.26 -1.89 -11.50
C LEU A 445 24.38 -2.95 -11.61
N VAL A 446 24.81 -3.51 -10.48
CA VAL A 446 25.83 -4.58 -10.44
C VAL A 446 25.35 -5.84 -11.15
N LEU A 447 24.09 -6.23 -10.97
CA LEU A 447 23.49 -7.38 -11.65
C LEU A 447 23.44 -7.17 -13.18
N ILE A 448 23.10 -5.97 -13.65
CA ILE A 448 23.08 -5.63 -15.08
C ILE A 448 24.50 -5.71 -15.66
N ILE A 449 25.50 -5.13 -14.98
CA ILE A 449 26.90 -5.18 -15.43
C ILE A 449 27.39 -6.64 -15.51
N SER A 450 27.11 -7.45 -14.49
CA SER A 450 27.45 -8.88 -14.48
C SER A 450 26.82 -9.64 -15.65
N LEU A 451 25.53 -9.40 -15.93
CA LEU A 451 24.82 -9.98 -17.08
C LEU A 451 25.42 -9.58 -18.43
N LEU A 452 25.86 -8.32 -18.58
CA LEU A 452 26.50 -7.83 -19.80
C LEU A 452 27.87 -8.49 -20.02
N ILE A 453 28.66 -8.65 -18.97
CA ILE A 453 29.94 -9.38 -19.01
C ILE A 453 29.69 -10.84 -19.38
N LEU A 454 28.68 -11.49 -18.78
CA LEU A 454 28.34 -12.87 -19.08
C LEU A 454 27.88 -13.06 -20.54
N ARG A 455 27.10 -12.12 -21.08
CA ARG A 455 26.68 -12.11 -22.50
C ARG A 455 27.87 -11.94 -23.44
N LYS A 456 28.80 -11.03 -23.12
CA LYS A 456 30.04 -10.84 -23.91
C LYS A 456 30.89 -12.11 -23.91
N TYR A 457 31.09 -12.72 -22.74
CA TYR A 457 31.84 -13.97 -22.60
C TYR A 457 31.21 -15.13 -23.38
N ARG A 458 29.88 -15.30 -23.32
CA ARG A 458 29.17 -16.33 -24.11
C ARG A 458 29.36 -16.12 -25.61
N ARG A 459 29.22 -14.87 -26.09
CA ARG A 459 29.34 -14.54 -27.52
C ARG A 459 30.77 -14.76 -28.06
N ASP A 460 31.79 -14.50 -27.25
CA ASP A 460 33.19 -14.75 -27.61
C ASP A 460 33.56 -16.24 -27.59
N ASN A 461 32.91 -17.04 -26.74
CA ASN A 461 33.06 -18.51 -26.76
C ASN A 461 32.40 -19.14 -28.00
N GLU A 462 31.25 -18.64 -28.44
CA GLU A 462 30.61 -19.07 -29.68
C GLU A 462 31.46 -18.78 -30.92
N ARG A 463 32.19 -17.65 -30.94
CA ARG A 463 33.14 -17.33 -32.02
C ARG A 463 34.35 -18.26 -32.05
N ARG A 464 34.88 -18.64 -30.89
CA ARG A 464 36.00 -19.60 -30.79
C ARG A 464 35.64 -21.00 -31.25
N ARG A 465 34.38 -21.43 -31.06
CA ARG A 465 33.87 -22.71 -31.58
C ARG A 465 33.70 -22.76 -33.11
N LYS A 466 33.72 -21.61 -33.81
CA LYS A 466 33.51 -21.50 -35.26
C LYS A 466 34.80 -21.46 -36.10
N LYS A 467 36.00 -21.39 -35.49
CA LYS A 467 37.28 -21.60 -36.21
C LYS A 467 37.53 -23.11 -36.31
N TRP A 468 37.35 -23.68 -37.49
CA TRP A 468 37.32 -25.13 -37.68
C TRP A 468 38.47 -25.65 -38.58
N SER A 469 39.22 -26.63 -38.02
CA SER A 469 40.00 -27.77 -38.56
C SER A 469 40.74 -27.74 -39.92
N HIS A 470 41.00 -26.58 -40.53
CA HIS A 470 41.91 -26.50 -41.67
C HIS A 470 43.34 -26.26 -41.20
N ILE A 471 44.19 -27.27 -41.37
CA ILE A 471 45.64 -27.14 -41.27
C ILE A 471 46.09 -26.37 -42.52
N PRO A 472 46.82 -25.24 -42.37
CA PRO A 472 47.41 -24.54 -43.49
C PRO A 472 48.30 -25.49 -44.31
N PRO A 473 48.19 -25.53 -45.65
CA PRO A 473 49.00 -26.44 -46.47
C PRO A 473 50.51 -26.28 -46.27
N GLU A 474 50.94 -25.07 -45.88
CA GLU A 474 52.33 -24.73 -45.59
C GLU A 474 52.90 -25.48 -44.37
N GLU A 475 52.04 -25.97 -43.47
CA GLU A 475 52.45 -26.74 -42.29
C GLU A 475 52.69 -28.23 -42.60
N ILE A 476 52.38 -28.69 -43.81
CA ILE A 476 52.63 -30.07 -44.25
C ILE A 476 53.87 -30.10 -45.14
N LEU A 477 54.97 -30.59 -44.57
CA LEU A 477 56.25 -30.66 -45.26
C LEU A 477 56.36 -31.98 -46.05
N PRO A 478 56.90 -31.96 -47.29
CA PRO A 478 57.19 -33.18 -48.03
C PRO A 478 58.31 -33.98 -47.34
N LEU A 479 58.25 -35.30 -47.43
CA LEU A 479 59.31 -36.19 -46.91
C LEU A 479 60.53 -36.12 -47.83
N GLU A 480 61.71 -35.91 -47.25
CA GLU A 480 62.98 -35.93 -47.99
C GLU A 480 63.35 -37.37 -48.41
N THR A 481 63.89 -37.53 -49.62
CA THR A 481 64.14 -38.82 -50.29
C THR A 481 65.08 -39.80 -49.57
N SER A 482 65.71 -39.41 -48.45
CA SER A 482 66.62 -40.24 -47.65
C SER A 482 65.99 -40.90 -46.42
N GLU A 483 64.72 -40.63 -46.09
CA GLU A 483 64.01 -41.22 -44.95
C GLU A 483 63.03 -42.36 -45.32
N THR A 484 62.97 -42.77 -46.60
CA THR A 484 62.10 -43.87 -47.07
C THR A 484 62.64 -45.29 -46.79
N SER A 485 63.77 -45.42 -46.09
CA SER A 485 64.48 -46.69 -45.94
C SER A 485 64.34 -47.30 -44.54
N HIS A 486 63.22 -47.94 -44.27
CA HIS A 486 63.15 -49.13 -43.41
C HIS A 486 62.04 -50.07 -43.91
N VAL A 487 62.20 -50.55 -45.15
CA VAL A 487 61.90 -51.89 -45.70
C VAL A 487 62.00 -51.71 -47.22
N SER A 488 63.21 -51.85 -47.76
CA SER A 488 63.40 -52.06 -49.20
C SER A 488 63.18 -53.55 -49.48
N LEU A 489 61.97 -53.94 -49.89
CA LEU A 489 61.80 -55.19 -50.61
C LEU A 489 62.19 -54.93 -52.06
N LYS A 490 63.33 -55.48 -52.48
CA LYS A 490 63.59 -55.71 -53.91
C LYS A 490 62.49 -56.63 -54.40
N ILE A 491 61.53 -56.09 -55.13
CA ILE A 491 60.71 -56.87 -56.06
C ILE A 491 61.03 -56.30 -57.43
N ASP A 492 61.52 -57.20 -58.28
CA ASP A 492 61.88 -56.96 -59.66
C ASP A 492 60.66 -56.52 -60.48
N GLU A 493 60.92 -55.64 -61.43
CA GLU A 493 60.09 -55.21 -62.57
C GLU A 493 58.55 -55.19 -62.43
N ASP A 494 57.97 -53.99 -62.23
CA ASP A 494 56.87 -53.55 -63.11
C ASP A 494 56.82 -52.01 -63.24
N LYS A 495 57.25 -51.52 -64.41
CA LYS A 495 57.20 -50.12 -64.81
C LYS A 495 55.78 -49.80 -65.32
N ARG A 496 54.88 -49.25 -64.48
CA ARG A 496 53.84 -48.26 -64.91
C ARG A 496 52.81 -47.76 -63.88
N ARG A 497 53.03 -47.82 -62.57
CA ARG A 497 52.06 -47.24 -61.61
C ARG A 497 52.73 -46.59 -60.40
N ASP A 498 53.46 -45.48 -60.57
CA ASP A 498 53.97 -44.80 -59.37
C ASP A 498 54.26 -43.29 -59.45
N SER A 499 53.31 -42.52 -59.98
CA SER A 499 53.28 -41.04 -59.79
C SER A 499 52.18 -40.58 -58.82
N THR A 500 51.24 -41.45 -58.46
CA THR A 500 50.10 -41.14 -57.57
C THR A 500 50.25 -41.67 -56.14
N GLN A 501 51.24 -42.53 -55.84
CA GLN A 501 51.49 -43.05 -54.49
C GLN A 501 52.40 -42.10 -53.66
N ARG A 502 53.23 -41.30 -54.34
CA ARG A 502 54.15 -40.31 -53.74
C ARG A 502 53.49 -39.11 -53.06
N LEU A 503 52.19 -38.88 -53.25
CA LEU A 503 51.45 -37.70 -52.72
C LEU A 503 50.74 -37.95 -51.36
N ARG A 504 50.89 -39.13 -50.75
CA ARG A 504 50.07 -39.53 -49.58
C ARG A 504 50.79 -39.52 -48.23
N GLN A 505 52.08 -39.19 -48.16
CA GLN A 505 52.81 -39.11 -46.90
C GLN A 505 53.48 -37.74 -46.75
N GLY A 506 53.44 -37.17 -45.56
CA GLY A 506 54.04 -35.87 -45.25
C GLY A 506 54.46 -35.77 -43.79
N LYS A 507 55.01 -34.63 -43.40
CA LYS A 507 55.42 -34.34 -42.02
C LYS A 507 54.62 -33.17 -41.48
N TYR A 508 53.92 -33.40 -40.37
CA TYR A 508 53.14 -32.39 -39.64
C TYR A 508 53.54 -32.42 -38.17
N ASP A 509 53.88 -31.27 -37.60
CA ASP A 509 54.39 -31.14 -36.23
C ASP A 509 55.47 -32.18 -35.87
N LYS A 510 56.47 -32.30 -36.75
CA LYS A 510 57.61 -33.25 -36.67
C LYS A 510 57.25 -34.74 -36.73
N LYS A 511 55.97 -35.11 -36.90
CA LYS A 511 55.50 -36.50 -37.04
C LYS A 511 55.20 -36.84 -38.49
N VAL A 512 55.43 -38.09 -38.88
CA VAL A 512 55.02 -38.59 -40.19
C VAL A 512 53.50 -38.81 -40.17
N VAL A 513 52.83 -38.26 -41.19
CA VAL A 513 51.38 -38.31 -41.35
C VAL A 513 51.01 -38.84 -42.73
N ILE A 514 49.85 -39.47 -42.82
CA ILE A 514 49.25 -39.92 -44.07
C ILE A 514 48.14 -38.95 -44.48
N LEU A 515 48.17 -38.53 -45.74
CA LEU A 515 47.16 -37.69 -46.38
C LEU A 515 46.15 -38.58 -47.09
N LYS A 516 44.93 -38.59 -46.57
CA LYS A 516 43.85 -39.41 -47.09
C LYS A 516 42.81 -38.57 -47.81
N ASP A 517 42.63 -38.85 -49.09
CA ASP A 517 41.67 -38.18 -49.95
C ASP A 517 40.20 -38.41 -49.50
N PHE A 518 39.47 -37.31 -49.30
CA PHE A 518 38.02 -37.32 -49.17
C PHE A 518 37.40 -37.11 -50.56
N LYS A 519 36.75 -38.16 -51.10
CA LYS A 519 36.17 -38.19 -52.46
C LYS A 519 35.23 -37.02 -52.84
N ASN A 520 34.76 -36.22 -51.89
CA ASN A 520 34.01 -34.98 -52.18
C ASN A 520 35.00 -33.82 -52.37
N SER A 521 35.27 -33.50 -53.63
CA SER A 521 36.22 -32.49 -54.12
C SER A 521 35.89 -31.03 -53.80
N ASP A 522 34.72 -30.73 -53.24
CA ASP A 522 34.16 -29.38 -53.36
C ASP A 522 34.47 -28.47 -52.15
N GLY A 523 35.32 -28.90 -51.21
CA GLY A 523 35.67 -28.05 -50.07
C GLY A 523 34.60 -27.94 -48.97
N ASN A 524 33.36 -28.31 -49.28
CA ASN A 524 32.19 -27.85 -48.54
C ASN A 524 31.52 -29.00 -47.76
N PHE A 525 32.06 -29.31 -46.58
CA PHE A 525 31.45 -30.26 -45.65
C PHE A 525 30.11 -29.72 -45.11
N SER A 526 29.07 -30.54 -45.06
CA SER A 526 27.81 -30.19 -44.38
C SER A 526 28.03 -30.03 -42.87
N GLU A 527 27.19 -29.26 -42.17
CA GLU A 527 27.31 -29.08 -40.70
C GLU A 527 27.37 -30.40 -39.93
N LYS A 528 26.67 -31.44 -40.40
CA LYS A 528 26.74 -32.80 -39.82
C LYS A 528 28.13 -33.42 -40.00
N GLN A 529 28.72 -33.33 -41.20
CA GLN A 529 30.07 -33.80 -41.48
C GLN A 529 31.12 -33.01 -40.66
N LYS A 530 30.87 -31.71 -40.43
CA LYS A 530 31.74 -30.90 -39.57
C LYS A 530 31.72 -31.33 -38.11
N ILE A 531 30.53 -31.65 -37.59
CA ILE A 531 30.39 -32.18 -36.24
C ILE A 531 31.11 -33.54 -36.11
N GLU A 532 30.98 -34.42 -37.09
CA GLU A 532 31.62 -35.74 -37.07
C GLU A 532 33.15 -35.65 -37.13
N LEU A 533 33.72 -34.86 -38.03
CA LEU A 533 35.17 -34.63 -38.11
C LEU A 533 35.72 -33.94 -36.84
N ASN A 534 34.93 -33.07 -36.18
CA ASN A 534 35.27 -32.49 -34.87
C ASN A 534 35.41 -33.55 -33.77
N LYS A 535 34.54 -34.56 -33.78
CA LYS A 535 34.63 -35.66 -32.81
C LYS A 535 35.95 -36.40 -32.96
N LEU A 536 36.42 -36.61 -34.20
CA LEU A 536 37.68 -37.30 -34.48
C LEU A 536 38.91 -36.56 -33.91
N LEU A 537 38.92 -35.23 -33.93
CA LEU A 537 40.01 -34.43 -33.35
C LEU A 537 40.20 -34.68 -31.84
N GLN A 538 39.10 -34.93 -31.14
CA GLN A 538 39.11 -35.15 -29.69
C GLN A 538 39.51 -36.57 -29.31
N ILE A 539 39.51 -37.50 -30.25
CA ILE A 539 39.90 -38.89 -30.00
C ILE A 539 41.43 -38.97 -29.95
N ASP A 540 41.95 -39.41 -28.81
CA ASP A 540 43.36 -39.70 -28.60
C ASP A 540 43.45 -40.98 -27.76
N TYR A 541 43.72 -42.10 -28.40
CA TYR A 541 43.72 -43.41 -27.75
C TYR A 541 44.75 -44.32 -28.39
N TYR A 542 45.46 -45.10 -27.57
CA TYR A 542 46.60 -45.90 -28.00
C TYR A 542 46.30 -46.87 -29.16
N ASN A 543 45.14 -47.53 -29.15
CA ASN A 543 44.74 -48.49 -30.20
C ASN A 543 43.90 -47.86 -31.32
N LEU A 544 43.92 -46.53 -31.47
CA LEU A 544 43.26 -45.79 -32.56
C LEU A 544 44.24 -44.81 -33.20
N THR A 545 44.16 -44.62 -34.52
CA THR A 545 45.00 -43.63 -35.19
C THR A 545 44.54 -42.21 -34.87
N LYS A 546 45.48 -41.31 -34.54
CA LYS A 546 45.15 -39.90 -34.29
C LYS A 546 44.76 -39.18 -35.58
N PHE A 547 43.61 -38.47 -35.55
CA PHE A 547 43.21 -37.53 -36.59
C PHE A 547 43.66 -36.12 -36.20
N TYR A 548 44.46 -35.47 -37.04
CA TYR A 548 45.04 -34.15 -36.77
C TYR A 548 44.21 -33.00 -37.35
N GLY A 549 43.49 -33.25 -38.45
CA GLY A 549 42.68 -32.24 -39.12
C GLY A 549 42.54 -32.50 -40.60
N THR A 550 42.11 -31.48 -41.33
CA THR A 550 42.00 -31.52 -42.78
C THR A 550 42.93 -30.49 -43.40
N VAL A 551 43.51 -30.81 -44.55
CA VAL A 551 44.31 -29.89 -45.34
C VAL A 551 43.70 -29.79 -46.74
N LYS A 552 43.69 -28.59 -47.30
CA LYS A 552 43.28 -28.37 -48.69
C LYS A 552 44.53 -28.16 -49.54
N ILE A 553 44.88 -29.14 -50.35
CA ILE A 553 46.00 -29.02 -51.30
C ILE A 553 45.36 -28.96 -52.69
N ASP A 554 45.63 -27.86 -53.40
CA ASP A 554 45.00 -27.51 -54.67
C ASP A 554 43.45 -27.52 -54.60
N ALA A 555 42.81 -28.39 -55.41
CA ALA A 555 41.37 -28.56 -55.48
C ALA A 555 40.85 -29.75 -54.64
N MET A 556 41.71 -30.41 -53.85
CA MET A 556 41.34 -31.60 -53.08
C MET A 556 41.49 -31.38 -51.58
N ILE A 557 40.64 -32.03 -50.79
CA ILE A 557 40.76 -32.05 -49.32
C ILE A 557 41.30 -33.40 -48.88
N PHE A 558 42.35 -33.36 -48.08
CA PHE A 558 42.92 -34.54 -47.44
C PHE A 558 42.67 -34.51 -45.94
N GLY A 559 42.31 -35.65 -45.36
CA GLY A 559 42.41 -35.90 -43.93
C GLY A 559 43.86 -36.19 -43.55
N VAL A 560 44.36 -35.50 -42.52
CA VAL A 560 45.70 -35.68 -41.96
C VAL A 560 45.61 -36.65 -40.80
N ILE A 561 46.16 -37.85 -40.98
CA ILE A 561 46.05 -38.97 -40.03
C ILE A 561 47.45 -39.44 -39.64
N GLU A 562 47.60 -39.98 -38.44
CA GLU A 562 48.81 -40.68 -37.99
C GLU A 562 49.25 -41.78 -38.97
N TYR A 563 50.54 -41.81 -39.32
CA TYR A 563 51.14 -42.86 -40.12
C TYR A 563 51.65 -44.01 -39.25
N CYS A 564 51.42 -45.25 -39.68
CA CYS A 564 51.90 -46.45 -39.01
C CYS A 564 52.87 -47.19 -39.93
N GLU A 565 54.10 -47.39 -39.47
CA GLU A 565 55.24 -47.73 -40.32
C GLU A 565 55.21 -49.16 -40.89
N ARG A 566 54.49 -50.07 -40.23
CA ARG A 566 54.43 -51.49 -40.64
C ARG A 566 53.23 -51.82 -41.52
N GLY A 567 52.50 -50.80 -41.97
CA GLY A 567 51.38 -50.96 -42.89
C GLY A 567 50.14 -51.56 -42.23
N SER A 568 49.29 -52.18 -43.04
CA SER A 568 48.04 -52.78 -42.55
C SER A 568 48.28 -54.18 -41.97
N LEU A 569 47.40 -54.62 -41.08
CA LEU A 569 47.43 -55.96 -40.53
C LEU A 569 47.37 -57.02 -41.64
N ARG A 570 46.64 -56.76 -42.72
CA ARG A 570 46.62 -57.64 -43.90
C ARG A 570 48.01 -57.83 -44.52
N ASP A 571 48.82 -56.77 -44.58
CA ASP A 571 50.19 -56.83 -45.10
C ASP A 571 51.11 -57.63 -44.17
N VAL A 572 50.92 -57.49 -42.86
CA VAL A 572 51.64 -58.26 -41.82
C VAL A 572 51.28 -59.76 -41.88
N LEU A 573 50.01 -60.09 -42.12
CA LEU A 573 49.54 -61.49 -42.17
C LEU A 573 50.00 -62.23 -43.45
N ASN A 574 50.12 -61.52 -44.58
CA ASN A 574 50.40 -62.08 -45.91
C ASN A 574 51.89 -62.32 -46.21
N ASP A 575 52.75 -62.45 -45.19
CA ASP A 575 54.19 -62.76 -45.30
C ASP A 575 55.05 -61.79 -46.15
N LYS A 576 54.50 -60.64 -46.57
CA LYS A 576 55.28 -59.61 -47.27
C LYS A 576 56.37 -59.02 -46.39
N ILE A 577 56.23 -59.11 -45.07
CA ILE A 577 57.23 -58.70 -44.10
C ILE A 577 57.84 -59.97 -43.50
N SER A 578 58.86 -60.50 -44.16
CA SER A 578 59.58 -61.70 -43.70
C SER A 578 60.51 -61.31 -42.54
N TYR A 579 60.23 -61.80 -41.33
CA TYR A 579 61.14 -61.66 -40.18
C TYR A 579 62.11 -62.85 -40.11
N PRO A 580 63.31 -62.68 -39.51
CA PRO A 580 64.43 -63.60 -39.73
C PRO A 580 64.23 -65.05 -39.26
N ASP A 581 63.30 -65.33 -38.34
CA ASP A 581 63.39 -66.59 -37.55
C ASP A 581 62.19 -67.56 -37.67
N GLY A 582 61.23 -67.34 -38.58
CA GLY A 582 60.14 -68.31 -38.83
C GLY A 582 59.16 -68.55 -37.65
N THR A 583 59.42 -67.95 -36.48
CA THR A 583 58.59 -67.95 -35.26
C THR A 583 57.64 -66.76 -35.17
N PHE A 584 57.59 -65.94 -36.22
CA PHE A 584 56.79 -64.72 -36.26
C PHE A 584 55.28 -65.05 -36.29
N MET A 585 54.56 -64.61 -35.25
CA MET A 585 53.15 -64.92 -34.88
C MET A 585 52.92 -66.24 -34.12
N ASP A 586 53.56 -66.39 -32.97
CA ASP A 586 53.11 -67.31 -31.93
C ASP A 586 51.71 -66.96 -31.40
N TRP A 587 51.15 -67.84 -30.58
CA TRP A 587 49.80 -67.66 -30.06
C TRP A 587 49.68 -66.43 -29.16
N GLU A 588 50.74 -66.10 -28.41
CA GLU A 588 50.81 -64.92 -27.56
C GLU A 588 50.71 -63.63 -28.38
N PHE A 589 51.47 -63.53 -29.48
CA PHE A 589 51.41 -62.40 -30.38
C PHE A 589 50.05 -62.29 -31.09
N LYS A 590 49.47 -63.41 -31.55
CA LYS A 590 48.12 -63.42 -32.14
C LYS A 590 47.06 -62.92 -31.15
N ILE A 591 47.12 -63.37 -29.90
CA ILE A 591 46.24 -62.88 -28.83
C ILE A 591 46.46 -61.39 -28.59
N SER A 592 47.71 -60.92 -28.54
CA SER A 592 48.02 -59.50 -28.34
C SER A 592 47.42 -58.63 -29.45
N VAL A 593 47.56 -59.03 -30.71
CA VAL A 593 46.97 -58.33 -31.86
C VAL A 593 45.44 -58.31 -31.78
N MET A 594 44.81 -59.45 -31.49
CA MET A 594 43.35 -59.53 -31.32
C MET A 594 42.87 -58.65 -30.15
N TYR A 595 43.62 -58.65 -29.05
CA TYR A 595 43.33 -57.84 -27.86
C TYR A 595 43.42 -56.34 -28.15
N ASP A 596 44.45 -55.90 -28.86
CA ASP A 596 44.60 -54.50 -29.28
C ASP A 596 43.41 -54.00 -30.10
N ILE A 597 42.95 -54.81 -31.06
CA ILE A 597 41.78 -54.49 -31.89
C ILE A 597 40.51 -54.47 -31.02
N ALA A 598 40.32 -55.45 -30.14
CA ALA A 598 39.16 -55.49 -29.24
C ALA A 598 39.12 -54.28 -28.31
N LYS A 599 40.28 -53.84 -27.81
CA LYS A 599 40.43 -52.67 -26.94
C LYS A 599 40.14 -51.37 -27.68
N GLY A 600 40.65 -51.21 -28.90
CA GLY A 600 40.32 -50.08 -29.77
C GLY A 600 38.84 -50.02 -30.12
N MET A 601 38.23 -51.17 -30.43
CA MET A 601 36.80 -51.27 -30.73
C MET A 601 35.92 -50.93 -29.52
N SER A 602 36.27 -51.43 -28.33
CA SER A 602 35.57 -51.11 -27.07
C SER A 602 35.60 -49.61 -26.75
N TYR A 603 36.74 -48.96 -26.99
CA TYR A 603 36.83 -47.51 -26.86
C TYR A 603 35.93 -46.80 -27.87
N LEU A 604 35.93 -47.22 -29.14
CA LEU A 604 35.06 -46.62 -30.16
C LEU A 604 33.58 -46.75 -29.82
N HIS A 605 33.15 -47.92 -29.34
CA HIS A 605 31.75 -48.20 -28.96
C HIS A 605 31.29 -47.41 -27.74
N SER A 606 32.20 -47.02 -26.84
CA SER A 606 31.91 -46.12 -25.71
C SER A 606 32.10 -44.63 -26.05
N SER A 607 32.71 -44.31 -27.19
CA SER A 607 32.90 -42.94 -27.67
C SER A 607 31.68 -42.39 -28.41
N LYS A 608 31.66 -41.07 -28.65
CA LYS A 608 30.61 -40.37 -29.43
C LYS A 608 30.56 -40.74 -30.92
N THR A 609 31.51 -41.55 -31.39
CA THR A 609 31.51 -42.12 -32.75
C THR A 609 30.65 -43.40 -32.79
N GLU A 610 30.53 -44.09 -31.65
CA GLU A 610 29.66 -45.25 -31.34
C GLU A 610 29.87 -46.51 -32.20
N VAL A 611 30.20 -46.39 -33.47
CA VAL A 611 30.31 -47.50 -34.43
C VAL A 611 31.44 -47.20 -35.43
N HIS A 612 32.26 -48.20 -35.75
CA HIS A 612 33.23 -48.08 -36.83
C HIS A 612 32.54 -48.23 -38.19
N GLY A 613 31.74 -49.29 -38.38
CA GLY A 613 30.88 -49.53 -39.53
C GLY A 613 31.56 -50.08 -40.78
N ARG A 614 32.90 -50.15 -40.78
CA ARG A 614 33.74 -50.58 -41.91
C ARG A 614 35.04 -51.21 -41.42
N LEU A 615 34.98 -51.94 -40.31
CA LEU A 615 36.14 -52.59 -39.72
C LEU A 615 36.58 -53.76 -40.62
N LYS A 616 37.88 -53.82 -40.94
CA LYS A 616 38.50 -54.88 -41.75
C LYS A 616 40.00 -54.91 -41.49
N SER A 617 40.68 -56.00 -41.83
CA SER A 617 42.12 -56.15 -41.59
C SER A 617 42.98 -55.09 -42.30
N THR A 618 42.51 -54.49 -43.41
CA THR A 618 43.22 -53.37 -44.05
C THR A 618 43.07 -52.03 -43.31
N ASN A 619 42.07 -51.92 -42.43
CA ASN A 619 41.80 -50.73 -41.61
C ASN A 619 42.34 -50.89 -40.17
N CYS A 620 43.01 -52.01 -39.90
CA CYS A 620 43.87 -52.19 -38.73
C CYS A 620 45.30 -51.97 -39.21
N VAL A 621 45.99 -50.98 -38.65
CA VAL A 621 47.36 -50.61 -39.03
C VAL A 621 48.30 -50.85 -37.86
N VAL A 622 49.57 -51.14 -38.17
CA VAL A 622 50.56 -51.58 -37.17
C VAL A 622 51.68 -50.56 -37.07
N ASP A 623 51.90 -50.05 -35.86
CA ASP A 623 52.96 -49.07 -35.61
C ASP A 623 54.35 -49.72 -35.50
N ASN A 624 55.40 -48.90 -35.39
CA ASN A 624 56.77 -49.36 -35.21
C ASN A 624 56.98 -50.31 -34.01
N ARG A 625 56.15 -50.23 -32.96
CA ARG A 625 56.18 -51.04 -31.73
C ARG A 625 55.32 -52.30 -31.81
N MET A 626 54.80 -52.65 -32.99
CA MET A 626 53.92 -53.81 -33.20
C MET A 626 52.56 -53.69 -32.51
N VAL A 627 52.13 -52.49 -32.13
CA VAL A 627 50.80 -52.26 -31.55
C VAL A 627 49.80 -52.04 -32.69
N VAL A 628 48.64 -52.69 -32.60
CA VAL A 628 47.59 -52.51 -33.61
C VAL A 628 46.70 -51.33 -33.28
N LYS A 629 46.55 -50.44 -34.25
CA LYS A 629 45.68 -49.27 -34.21
C LYS A 629 44.59 -49.38 -35.26
N ILE A 630 43.36 -49.04 -34.89
CA ILE A 630 42.25 -48.98 -35.84
C ILE A 630 42.21 -47.60 -36.49
N THR A 631 42.06 -47.56 -37.81
CA THR A 631 41.92 -46.34 -38.61
C THR A 631 40.60 -46.31 -39.38
N ASP A 632 40.31 -45.23 -40.09
CA ASP A 632 39.09 -45.08 -40.92
C ASP A 632 37.73 -45.11 -40.19
N PHE A 633 37.73 -44.87 -38.88
CA PHE A 633 36.52 -44.70 -38.09
C PHE A 633 35.91 -43.29 -38.25
N GLY A 634 34.60 -43.17 -38.05
CA GLY A 634 33.86 -41.90 -38.08
C GLY A 634 33.68 -41.25 -39.45
N TYR A 635 33.94 -41.98 -40.54
CA TYR A 635 33.69 -41.52 -41.92
C TYR A 635 32.39 -42.07 -42.52
N ASN A 636 31.48 -42.61 -41.71
CA ASN A 636 30.26 -43.29 -42.20
C ASN A 636 29.28 -42.34 -42.93
N SER A 637 29.29 -41.03 -42.61
CA SER A 637 28.51 -40.02 -43.35
C SER A 637 29.25 -39.40 -44.55
N ILE A 638 30.56 -39.68 -44.68
CA ILE A 638 31.46 -39.05 -45.66
C ILE A 638 31.77 -40.03 -46.80
N LEU A 639 31.82 -41.32 -46.52
CA LEU A 639 32.13 -42.37 -47.48
C LEU A 639 30.91 -43.28 -47.65
N PRO A 640 30.53 -43.63 -48.89
CA PRO A 640 29.37 -44.48 -49.13
C PRO A 640 29.57 -45.87 -48.50
N PRO A 641 28.49 -46.51 -48.01
CA PRO A 641 28.55 -47.88 -47.50
C PRO A 641 29.06 -48.81 -48.62
N ARG A 642 30.03 -49.67 -48.29
CA ARG A 642 30.59 -50.67 -49.20
C ARG A 642 30.20 -52.06 -48.73
N LYS A 643 29.80 -52.91 -49.69
CA LYS A 643 29.60 -54.33 -49.47
C LYS A 643 30.96 -55.02 -49.56
N ASP A 644 31.63 -55.14 -48.43
CA ASP A 644 32.92 -55.81 -48.32
C ASP A 644 32.70 -57.20 -47.68
N LEU A 645 33.69 -58.10 -47.79
CA LEU A 645 33.60 -59.45 -47.23
C LEU A 645 33.43 -59.44 -45.69
N TRP A 646 34.04 -58.49 -44.99
CA TRP A 646 33.92 -58.35 -43.53
C TRP A 646 32.54 -57.82 -43.07
N THR A 647 31.68 -57.37 -43.99
CA THR A 647 30.39 -56.77 -43.66
C THR A 647 29.41 -57.81 -43.12
N ALA A 648 28.75 -57.49 -42.01
CA ALA A 648 27.80 -58.39 -41.36
C ALA A 648 26.58 -58.69 -42.24
N PRO A 649 25.99 -59.90 -42.18
CA PRO A 649 24.87 -60.29 -43.04
C PRO A 649 23.66 -59.35 -42.93
N GLU A 650 23.40 -58.79 -41.76
CA GLU A 650 22.35 -57.80 -41.53
C GLU A 650 22.60 -56.48 -42.24
N HIS A 651 23.87 -56.04 -42.33
CA HIS A 651 24.30 -54.82 -43.03
C HIS A 651 24.36 -55.01 -44.55
N LEU A 652 24.51 -56.25 -45.02
CA LEU A 652 24.37 -56.59 -46.43
C LEU A 652 22.91 -56.52 -46.90
N ARG A 653 21.95 -56.82 -46.01
CA ARG A 653 20.50 -56.75 -46.27
C ARG A 653 19.96 -55.32 -46.16
N HIS A 654 20.38 -54.59 -45.13
CA HIS A 654 19.99 -53.19 -44.87
C HIS A 654 21.26 -52.37 -44.76
N ALA A 655 21.39 -51.28 -45.54
CA ALA A 655 22.63 -50.49 -45.66
C ALA A 655 22.91 -49.60 -44.43
N ASP A 656 22.82 -50.18 -43.23
CA ASP A 656 23.04 -49.56 -41.93
C ASP A 656 24.35 -50.06 -41.30
N VAL A 657 24.79 -49.39 -40.25
CA VAL A 657 25.98 -49.77 -39.45
C VAL A 657 25.58 -49.93 -37.99
N SER A 658 26.19 -50.89 -37.29
CA SER A 658 25.90 -51.16 -35.88
C SER A 658 27.12 -51.71 -35.15
N GLN A 659 27.15 -51.55 -33.83
CA GLN A 659 28.20 -52.13 -32.97
C GLN A 659 28.28 -53.64 -33.10
N LYS A 660 27.14 -54.31 -33.28
CA LYS A 660 27.10 -55.77 -33.45
C LYS A 660 27.71 -56.21 -34.78
N GLY A 661 27.59 -55.43 -35.85
CA GLY A 661 28.29 -55.73 -37.09
C GLY A 661 29.79 -55.46 -37.04
N ASP A 662 30.26 -54.52 -36.21
CA ASP A 662 31.71 -54.39 -35.92
C ASP A 662 32.24 -55.66 -35.23
N VAL A 663 31.47 -56.25 -34.30
CA VAL A 663 31.82 -57.51 -33.64
C VAL A 663 31.87 -58.68 -34.64
N TYR A 664 30.93 -58.74 -35.60
CA TYR A 664 31.00 -59.71 -36.69
C TYR A 664 32.27 -59.52 -37.53
N SER A 665 32.57 -58.28 -37.92
CA SER A 665 33.76 -57.93 -38.70
C SER A 665 35.05 -58.33 -37.96
N TYR A 666 35.09 -58.10 -36.64
CA TYR A 666 36.18 -58.54 -35.76
C TYR A 666 36.33 -60.08 -35.76
N GLY A 667 35.23 -60.84 -35.76
CA GLY A 667 35.27 -62.29 -35.88
C GLY A 667 35.94 -62.78 -37.17
N ILE A 668 35.69 -62.11 -38.30
CA ILE A 668 36.37 -62.40 -39.56
C ILE A 668 37.86 -62.07 -39.47
N ILE A 669 38.23 -60.92 -38.90
CA ILE A 669 39.65 -60.54 -38.71
C ILE A 669 40.37 -61.54 -37.79
N ALA A 670 39.71 -62.02 -36.73
CA ALA A 670 40.26 -63.04 -35.84
C ALA A 670 40.53 -64.35 -36.60
N GLN A 671 39.64 -64.76 -37.51
CA GLN A 671 39.89 -65.90 -38.40
C GLN A 671 41.12 -65.67 -39.29
N GLU A 672 41.27 -64.47 -39.87
CA GLU A 672 42.45 -64.11 -40.67
C GLU A 672 43.75 -64.21 -39.86
N ILE A 673 43.74 -63.74 -38.60
CA ILE A 673 44.90 -63.79 -37.70
C ILE A 673 45.24 -65.24 -37.31
N ILE A 674 44.23 -66.03 -36.93
CA ILE A 674 44.42 -67.40 -36.45
C ILE A 674 44.94 -68.29 -37.57
N LEU A 675 44.27 -68.25 -38.74
CA LEU A 675 44.57 -69.13 -39.87
C LEU A 675 45.69 -68.62 -40.77
N ARG A 676 46.01 -67.31 -40.72
CA ARG A 676 46.93 -66.66 -41.66
C ARG A 676 46.56 -66.92 -43.12
N LYS A 677 45.26 -66.88 -43.39
CA LYS A 677 44.66 -67.09 -44.72
C LYS A 677 43.70 -65.96 -45.02
N GLU A 678 43.22 -65.95 -46.26
CA GLU A 678 42.27 -64.95 -46.72
C GLU A 678 40.92 -65.05 -45.99
N THR A 679 40.11 -63.99 -46.12
CA THR A 679 38.76 -63.94 -45.58
C THR A 679 37.93 -65.13 -46.05
N PHE A 680 37.19 -65.77 -45.14
CA PHE A 680 36.36 -66.94 -45.41
C PHE A 680 37.10 -68.13 -46.05
N TYR A 681 38.39 -68.30 -45.77
CA TYR A 681 39.12 -69.49 -46.20
C TYR A 681 38.44 -70.77 -45.70
N THR A 682 37.89 -71.55 -46.62
CA THR A 682 37.44 -72.93 -46.40
C THR A 682 38.37 -73.85 -47.18
N GLY A 683 38.68 -75.04 -46.64
CA GLY A 683 39.61 -75.97 -47.29
C GLY A 683 39.20 -76.47 -48.69
N HIS A 684 38.07 -76.00 -49.25
CA HIS A 684 37.55 -76.36 -50.57
C HIS A 684 37.42 -75.15 -51.52
N CYS A 685 37.60 -73.92 -51.05
CA CYS A 685 37.60 -72.72 -51.90
C CYS A 685 39.04 -72.20 -52.05
N ARG A 686 39.72 -72.63 -53.11
CA ARG A 686 41.02 -72.10 -53.53
C ARG A 686 40.80 -71.22 -54.75
N ASP A 687 41.15 -69.93 -54.68
CA ASP A 687 41.29 -69.14 -55.90
C ASP A 687 42.46 -69.71 -56.71
N SER A 688 42.18 -70.17 -57.92
CA SER A 688 43.17 -70.77 -58.82
C SER A 688 44.07 -69.73 -59.51
N ARG A 689 43.90 -68.43 -59.22
CA ARG A 689 44.63 -67.32 -59.85
C ARG A 689 45.67 -66.62 -58.97
N GLY A 690 46.31 -67.37 -58.07
CA GLY A 690 47.48 -66.92 -57.31
C GLY A 690 48.62 -67.94 -57.38
N LYS A 691 49.31 -68.00 -58.53
CA LYS A 691 50.70 -68.47 -58.65
C LYS A 691 51.55 -67.28 -59.03
#